data_AF-A0A0Q5PKK0-F1
#
_entry.id   AF-A0A0Q5PKK0-F1
#
_cell.length_a   1.000
_cell.length_b   1.000
_cell.length_c   1.000
_cell.angle_alpha   90.00
_cell.angle_beta   90.00
_cell.angle_gamma   90.00
#
_symmetry.space_group_name_H-M   'P 1'
#
loop_
_entity.id
_entity.type
_entity.pdbx_description
1 polymer ?
#
loop_
_entity_poly.entity_id
_entity_poly.type
_entity_poly.pdbx_seq_one_letter_code
_entity_poly.pdbx_strand_id
1 'polypeptide(L)'
;MSVDNERLLRRISDRRELLRSAAGLSILPLGAGLLSACGEDGAGATADTAITTSASSRTSTATTSFTIAVLPDTQFYSRYATTDESEQFQRKYGSTPFAAQTKWIADNAAAYNIPFVIHLGDVVDQVGKPNQWRIADAAMKQLETARIPYSILAGNHDVVTDYEYRGPWDQSSGTDAQRNLGAEPYLQWFPKSRAATQATFRERDSSGFHEAHVFKAHGVEFMVLSLSWRISDAAIAWARDVIRRNPTLPVILSNHQLLNIDKDGVSPLETEYGKMLWEKLIRDTDQIFMTLNGHHHGAAWLSKTNDFGNQVEEMVVDYQMDYQGGNALMRLYEIDFSANRIDVMSFSPWVVQKPKNTLNQFDRAVLTEGNNQFTIPINFKKRFAGFQKFRPTLATTGAPILPVVKANLLKDYTNPVPPVMTPPRDANDFPVVPDTYAHWRATGGKDGQAVAIGETLADISGNGFDMKRNPLTGPAQVGDVIWTDDKHYLSSAPGSLRFLNSDKVTGRCSSFATAPGMGVNNRSFWDGYTVEAFIKVDANWTRENHRWCNILARMGNRGNLPGFSGGDREASSVLFAISSLREVQWEIVPASNSSQPKANWSGEIIRDTWYHVAIVNDPATKDTILYVEGAPVLRNVNGTTGIRSQNVNQPWVIGATHWDGAMEDGYFGHIGELRLVGRALTPDQWLTARRK
;
A
#
# COMPACT_ATOMS: atom_id res chain seq x y z
N MET A 1 -10.24 18.18 48.68
CA MET A 1 -10.95 18.86 47.57
C MET A 1 -10.02 19.90 46.98
N SER A 2 -9.48 19.65 45.79
CA SER A 2 -8.97 20.67 44.87
C SER A 2 -8.51 19.97 43.57
N VAL A 3 -9.20 20.31 42.48
CA VAL A 3 -8.66 20.61 41.13
C VAL A 3 -7.31 19.97 40.75
N ASP A 4 -7.19 18.64 40.76
CA ASP A 4 -6.08 17.93 40.08
C ASP A 4 -6.49 16.57 39.48
N ASN A 5 -7.75 16.15 39.64
CA ASN A 5 -8.25 14.87 39.11
C ASN A 5 -8.99 14.96 37.77
N GLU A 6 -9.19 16.17 37.20
CA GLU A 6 -9.84 16.33 35.88
C GLU A 6 -8.86 16.42 34.70
N ARG A 7 -7.55 16.52 34.95
CA ARG A 7 -6.52 16.47 33.89
C ARG A 7 -5.90 15.08 33.66
N LEU A 8 -6.14 14.13 34.56
CA LEU A 8 -5.63 12.75 34.43
C LEU A 8 -6.62 11.80 33.73
N LEU A 9 -7.92 12.13 33.71
CA LEU A 9 -8.98 11.30 33.14
C LEU A 9 -9.38 11.69 31.70
N ARG A 10 -8.72 12.68 31.10
CA ARG A 10 -8.86 13.06 29.67
C ARG A 10 -7.76 12.50 28.76
N ARG A 11 -6.98 11.53 29.25
CA ARG A 11 -5.88 10.88 28.50
C ARG A 11 -6.06 9.37 28.26
N ILE A 12 -7.22 8.81 28.57
CA ILE A 12 -7.46 7.35 28.51
C ILE A 12 -8.58 6.95 27.53
N SER A 13 -9.26 7.90 26.88
CA SER A 13 -10.31 7.63 25.91
C SER A 13 -9.98 8.35 24.60
N ASP A 14 -9.22 7.67 23.72
CA ASP A 14 -9.17 7.84 22.25
C ASP A 14 -7.87 7.24 21.68
N ARG A 15 -7.63 5.95 21.91
CA ARG A 15 -6.52 5.20 21.30
C ARG A 15 -6.95 3.93 20.55
N ARG A 16 -8.26 3.75 20.30
CA ARG A 16 -8.81 2.52 19.68
C ARG A 16 -9.37 2.69 18.27
N GLU A 17 -9.34 3.89 17.69
CA GLU A 17 -9.72 4.12 16.27
C GLU A 17 -8.58 4.67 15.39
N LEU A 18 -7.38 4.76 15.94
CA LEU A 18 -6.19 5.29 15.30
C LEU A 18 -5.34 4.16 14.70
N LEU A 19 -4.89 4.34 13.45
CA LEU A 19 -3.77 3.64 12.76
C LEU A 19 -4.13 2.36 11.97
N ARG A 20 -4.87 2.51 10.86
CA ARG A 20 -5.26 1.40 9.95
C ARG A 20 -4.75 1.49 8.50
N SER A 21 -3.89 2.45 8.16
CA SER A 21 -3.57 2.76 6.75
C SER A 21 -2.28 2.17 6.18
N ALA A 22 -1.45 1.48 6.98
CA ALA A 22 -0.16 0.93 6.49
C ALA A 22 -0.25 -0.48 5.88
N ALA A 23 -1.44 -1.09 5.81
CA ALA A 23 -1.65 -2.44 5.29
C ALA A 23 -2.63 -2.53 4.12
N GLY A 24 -2.95 -1.41 3.44
CA GLY A 24 -3.98 -1.40 2.39
C GLY A 24 -5.39 -1.75 2.89
N LEU A 25 -5.65 -1.59 4.19
CA LEU A 25 -6.94 -1.82 4.84
C LEU A 25 -7.68 -0.49 4.97
N SER A 26 -8.45 -0.14 3.94
CA SER A 26 -9.45 0.91 4.10
C SER A 26 -10.54 0.47 5.08
N ILE A 27 -10.99 1.39 5.92
CA ILE A 27 -11.81 1.11 7.11
C ILE A 27 -13.18 0.56 6.71
N LEU A 28 -13.60 -0.52 7.36
CA LEU A 28 -15.00 -0.91 7.50
C LEU A 28 -15.50 -0.50 8.88
N PRO A 29 -16.66 0.18 8.96
CA PRO A 29 -17.24 0.51 10.24
C PRO A 29 -17.81 -0.78 10.87
N LEU A 30 -17.23 -1.22 11.98
CA LEU A 30 -17.86 -2.19 12.87
C LEU A 30 -18.88 -1.41 13.72
N GLY A 31 -20.15 -1.49 13.35
CA GLY A 31 -21.24 -0.89 14.10
C GLY A 31 -21.39 -1.54 15.48
N ALA A 32 -21.26 -0.74 16.54
CA ALA A 32 -21.69 -1.10 17.88
C ALA A 32 -23.21 -0.93 17.99
N GLY A 33 -23.96 -1.97 17.64
CA GLY A 33 -25.38 -2.07 17.98
C GLY A 33 -25.53 -2.59 19.41
N LEU A 34 -25.62 -1.69 20.40
CA LEU A 34 -26.08 -2.05 21.73
C LEU A 34 -27.60 -1.83 21.81
N LEU A 35 -28.31 -2.95 21.85
CA LEU A 35 -29.69 -3.05 22.28
C LEU A 35 -29.83 -2.50 23.71
N SER A 36 -30.71 -1.53 23.89
CA SER A 36 -31.35 -1.29 25.18
C SER A 36 -32.85 -1.23 24.93
N ALA A 37 -33.54 -2.30 25.31
CA ALA A 37 -35.00 -2.38 25.36
C ALA A 37 -35.40 -2.53 26.84
N CYS A 38 -36.29 -1.66 27.29
CA CYS A 38 -37.18 -1.66 28.47
C CYS A 38 -37.48 -0.16 28.78
N GLY A 39 -38.68 0.41 28.85
CA GLY A 39 -40.08 -0.03 28.71
C GLY A 39 -40.97 1.24 28.80
N GLU A 40 -42.22 1.09 28.34
CA GLU A 40 -43.51 1.74 28.71
C GLU A 40 -43.48 2.96 29.68
N ASP A 41 -44.27 4.04 29.58
CA ASP A 41 -45.53 4.42 28.93
C ASP A 41 -45.64 5.96 28.98
N GLY A 42 -46.46 6.59 28.12
CA GLY A 42 -46.86 7.99 28.35
C GLY A 42 -47.50 8.69 27.15
N ALA A 43 -48.82 8.66 27.10
CA ALA A 43 -49.67 9.33 26.11
C ALA A 43 -49.51 10.86 26.08
N GLY A 44 -49.63 11.47 24.89
CA GLY A 44 -49.68 12.93 24.76
C GLY A 44 -49.85 13.48 23.34
N ALA A 45 -51.11 13.54 22.90
CA ALA A 45 -51.76 14.51 21.99
C ALA A 45 -51.09 14.98 20.68
N THR A 46 -51.87 14.78 19.61
CA THR A 46 -51.81 15.33 18.25
C THR A 46 -51.81 16.86 18.16
N ALA A 47 -51.00 17.40 17.26
CA ALA A 47 -51.27 18.69 16.58
C ALA A 47 -50.69 18.67 15.16
N ASP A 48 -51.57 18.45 14.18
CA ASP A 48 -51.33 18.65 12.75
C ASP A 48 -50.95 20.12 12.48
N THR A 49 -49.75 20.33 11.95
CA THR A 49 -49.40 21.58 11.25
C THR A 49 -48.93 21.23 9.85
N ALA A 50 -49.85 21.38 8.89
CA ALA A 50 -49.57 21.27 7.48
C ALA A 50 -48.59 22.38 7.07
N ILE A 51 -47.30 22.02 6.90
CA ILE A 51 -46.33 22.85 6.19
C ILE A 51 -46.55 22.61 4.70
N THR A 52 -47.30 23.51 4.07
CA THR A 52 -47.29 23.67 2.60
C THR A 52 -45.88 24.03 2.16
N THR A 53 -45.12 23.04 1.73
CA THR A 53 -43.87 23.25 1.00
C THR A 53 -44.23 23.70 -0.41
N SER A 54 -44.13 25.01 -0.65
CA SER A 54 -44.05 25.55 -1.98
C SER A 54 -42.78 25.00 -2.64
N ALA A 55 -42.96 23.98 -3.48
CA ALA A 55 -41.92 23.49 -4.38
C ALA A 55 -41.58 24.62 -5.36
N SER A 56 -40.61 25.45 -4.97
CA SER A 56 -39.90 26.31 -5.89
C SER A 56 -39.19 25.39 -6.87
N SER A 57 -39.74 25.27 -8.08
CA SER A 57 -39.07 24.65 -9.22
C SER A 57 -37.84 25.49 -9.55
N ARG A 58 -36.71 25.25 -8.87
CA ARG A 58 -35.41 25.57 -9.42
C ARG A 58 -35.25 24.65 -10.62
N THR A 59 -35.51 25.18 -11.81
CA THR A 59 -34.97 24.60 -13.05
C THR A 59 -33.50 24.33 -12.79
N SER A 60 -33.11 23.06 -12.74
CA SER A 60 -31.71 22.69 -12.55
C SER A 60 -30.92 23.32 -13.69
N THR A 61 -30.10 24.32 -13.40
CA THR A 61 -29.16 24.86 -14.37
C THR A 61 -28.28 23.70 -14.81
N ALA A 62 -28.23 23.46 -16.11
CA ALA A 62 -27.41 22.41 -16.70
C ALA A 62 -25.96 22.49 -16.21
N THR A 63 -25.39 21.33 -15.90
CA THR A 63 -24.00 21.25 -15.45
C THR A 63 -23.05 21.55 -16.61
N THR A 64 -22.17 22.54 -16.41
CA THR A 64 -21.06 22.82 -17.34
C THR A 64 -19.75 22.34 -16.71
N SER A 65 -19.41 21.07 -16.94
CA SER A 65 -18.23 20.46 -16.35
C SER A 65 -17.44 19.58 -17.31
N PHE A 66 -16.17 19.34 -16.97
CA PHE A 66 -15.29 18.36 -17.60
C PHE A 66 -14.49 17.65 -16.51
N THR A 67 -13.91 16.49 -16.81
CA THR A 67 -13.10 15.75 -15.84
C THR A 67 -11.65 15.64 -16.27
N ILE A 68 -10.72 15.85 -15.33
CA ILE A 68 -9.32 15.42 -15.53
C ILE A 68 -9.15 14.04 -14.93
N ALA A 69 -8.64 13.10 -15.72
CA ALA A 69 -8.27 11.80 -15.24
C ALA A 69 -6.81 11.82 -14.77
N VAL A 70 -6.55 11.28 -13.59
CA VAL A 70 -5.21 11.18 -13.00
C VAL A 70 -4.88 9.72 -12.78
N LEU A 71 -3.75 9.30 -13.35
CA LEU A 71 -3.13 8.00 -13.13
C LEU A 71 -2.02 8.17 -12.07
N PRO A 72 -2.20 7.63 -10.86
CA PRO A 72 -1.15 7.59 -9.83
C PRO A 72 0.00 6.66 -10.22
N ASP A 73 0.93 6.46 -9.29
CA ASP A 73 2.13 5.64 -9.40
C ASP A 73 1.78 4.19 -9.83
N THR A 74 2.26 3.79 -11.01
CA THR A 74 1.85 2.53 -11.68
C THR A 74 2.92 1.44 -11.61
N GLN A 75 3.99 1.65 -10.86
CA GLN A 75 5.20 0.84 -10.97
C GLN A 75 4.99 -0.65 -10.66
N PHE A 76 4.12 -0.96 -9.69
CA PHE A 76 3.80 -2.35 -9.36
C PHE A 76 2.90 -3.01 -10.40
N TYR A 77 2.07 -2.23 -11.10
CA TYR A 77 1.30 -2.74 -12.22
C TYR A 77 2.22 -3.16 -13.36
N SER A 78 3.26 -2.36 -13.63
CA SER A 78 4.29 -2.69 -14.61
C SER A 78 5.11 -3.90 -14.19
N ARG A 79 5.58 -3.95 -12.94
CA ARG A 79 6.42 -5.06 -12.41
C ARG A 79 5.71 -6.41 -12.47
N TYR A 80 4.57 -6.54 -11.81
CA TYR A 80 3.93 -7.84 -11.60
C TYR A 80 3.07 -8.30 -12.76
N ALA A 81 3.08 -7.57 -13.87
CA ALA A 81 2.58 -8.02 -15.17
C ALA A 81 3.68 -8.63 -16.06
N THR A 82 4.95 -8.63 -15.64
CA THR A 82 6.05 -9.23 -16.42
C THR A 82 6.20 -10.74 -16.17
N THR A 83 6.66 -11.44 -17.21
CA THR A 83 7.05 -12.86 -17.20
C THR A 83 8.18 -13.16 -16.22
N ASP A 84 9.12 -12.23 -16.07
CA ASP A 84 10.34 -12.42 -15.28
C ASP A 84 10.07 -12.32 -13.77
N GLU A 85 8.94 -11.75 -13.39
CA GLU A 85 8.54 -11.57 -11.99
C GLU A 85 7.47 -12.61 -11.65
N SER A 86 6.18 -12.28 -11.76
CA SER A 86 5.12 -13.18 -11.29
C SER A 86 3.92 -13.35 -12.21
N GLU A 87 3.73 -12.46 -13.20
CA GLU A 87 2.50 -12.34 -13.99
C GLU A 87 1.20 -12.42 -13.15
N GLN A 88 1.26 -12.08 -11.86
CA GLN A 88 0.24 -12.53 -10.92
C GLN A 88 -1.14 -11.97 -11.26
N PHE A 89 -1.19 -10.75 -11.81
CA PHE A 89 -2.46 -10.14 -12.19
C PHE A 89 -3.13 -10.94 -13.32
N GLN A 90 -2.37 -11.22 -14.39
CA GLN A 90 -2.88 -11.98 -15.53
C GLN A 90 -3.24 -13.41 -15.13
N ARG A 91 -2.41 -14.09 -14.34
CA ARG A 91 -2.67 -15.47 -13.90
C ARG A 91 -3.89 -15.59 -12.97
N LYS A 92 -4.06 -14.64 -12.04
CA LYS A 92 -5.14 -14.69 -11.04
C LYS A 92 -6.46 -14.11 -11.54
N TYR A 93 -6.42 -13.05 -12.34
CA TYR A 93 -7.61 -12.26 -12.70
C TYR A 93 -7.89 -12.22 -14.20
N GLY A 94 -7.00 -12.74 -15.05
CA GLY A 94 -7.16 -12.72 -16.51
C GLY A 94 -6.98 -11.33 -17.15
N SER A 95 -6.58 -10.32 -16.36
CA SER A 95 -6.40 -8.94 -16.80
C SER A 95 -5.36 -8.24 -15.92
N THR A 96 -4.85 -7.08 -16.37
CA THR A 96 -3.83 -6.30 -15.66
C THR A 96 -4.32 -4.88 -15.32
N PRO A 97 -3.93 -4.34 -14.15
CA PRO A 97 -4.44 -3.07 -13.64
C PRO A 97 -4.11 -1.86 -14.52
N PHE A 98 -2.87 -1.71 -14.99
CA PHE A 98 -2.48 -0.54 -15.82
C PHE A 98 -3.25 -0.50 -17.16
N ALA A 99 -3.39 -1.65 -17.81
CA ALA A 99 -4.18 -1.76 -19.03
C ALA A 99 -5.67 -1.46 -18.76
N ALA A 100 -6.21 -1.86 -17.61
CA ALA A 100 -7.60 -1.58 -17.25
C ALA A 100 -7.87 -0.08 -17.03
N GLN A 101 -6.95 0.67 -16.42
CA GLN A 101 -7.06 2.12 -16.26
C GLN A 101 -7.09 2.83 -17.63
N THR A 102 -6.07 2.58 -18.45
CA THR A 102 -5.91 3.22 -19.76
C THR A 102 -7.02 2.84 -20.73
N LYS A 103 -7.45 1.57 -20.72
CA LYS A 103 -8.62 1.10 -21.49
C LYS A 103 -9.90 1.82 -21.08
N TRP A 104 -10.17 1.90 -19.77
CA TRP A 104 -11.37 2.56 -19.28
C TRP A 104 -11.42 4.02 -19.71
N ILE A 105 -10.29 4.73 -19.63
CA ILE A 105 -10.21 6.13 -20.10
C ILE A 105 -10.46 6.19 -21.61
N ALA A 106 -9.79 5.36 -22.41
CA ALA A 106 -9.96 5.33 -23.86
C ALA A 106 -11.43 5.08 -24.27
N ASP A 107 -12.12 4.17 -23.58
CA ASP A 107 -13.51 3.82 -23.86
C ASP A 107 -14.51 4.89 -23.39
N ASN A 108 -14.16 5.72 -22.41
CA ASN A 108 -15.11 6.60 -21.72
C ASN A 108 -14.82 8.11 -21.84
N ALA A 109 -13.67 8.53 -22.38
CA ALA A 109 -13.26 9.93 -22.41
C ALA A 109 -14.29 10.86 -23.06
N ALA A 110 -14.94 10.43 -24.15
CA ALA A 110 -16.00 11.20 -24.80
C ALA A 110 -17.26 11.32 -23.91
N ALA A 111 -17.67 10.24 -23.26
CA ALA A 111 -18.88 10.18 -22.44
C ALA A 111 -18.75 11.00 -21.14
N TYR A 112 -17.55 11.05 -20.55
CA TYR A 112 -17.27 11.76 -19.30
C TYR A 112 -16.48 13.05 -19.50
N ASN A 113 -16.41 13.54 -20.74
CA ASN A 113 -15.75 14.79 -21.10
C ASN A 113 -14.35 14.90 -20.47
N ILE A 114 -13.49 13.92 -20.77
CA ILE A 114 -12.08 13.87 -20.33
C ILE A 114 -11.22 14.48 -21.44
N PRO A 115 -10.87 15.77 -21.39
CA PRO A 115 -10.01 16.38 -22.42
C PRO A 115 -8.54 16.04 -22.24
N PHE A 116 -8.14 15.56 -21.06
CA PHE A 116 -6.74 15.35 -20.72
C PHE A 116 -6.55 14.34 -19.57
N VAL A 117 -5.46 13.58 -19.63
CA VAL A 117 -5.02 12.63 -18.60
C VAL A 117 -3.66 13.06 -18.03
N ILE A 118 -3.45 12.94 -16.73
CA ILE A 118 -2.17 13.25 -16.08
C ILE A 118 -1.63 12.00 -15.40
N HIS A 119 -0.46 11.52 -15.81
CA HIS A 119 0.25 10.43 -15.12
C HIS A 119 1.30 11.01 -14.16
N LEU A 120 1.29 10.57 -12.90
CA LEU A 120 2.05 11.20 -11.80
C LEU A 120 3.49 10.68 -11.60
N GLY A 121 3.93 9.75 -12.44
CA GLY A 121 5.29 9.21 -12.41
C GLY A 121 5.33 7.79 -11.86
N ASP A 122 6.54 7.30 -11.58
CA ASP A 122 6.82 5.92 -11.22
C ASP A 122 6.08 4.93 -12.13
N VAL A 123 6.44 5.02 -13.42
CA VAL A 123 5.87 4.22 -14.50
C VAL A 123 6.33 2.75 -14.37
N VAL A 124 7.57 2.54 -13.93
CA VAL A 124 8.15 1.22 -13.66
C VAL A 124 8.73 1.16 -12.26
N ASP A 125 8.91 -0.06 -11.72
CA ASP A 125 9.45 -0.26 -10.35
C ASP A 125 10.96 -0.34 -10.36
N GLN A 126 11.52 -0.79 -11.47
CA GLN A 126 12.96 -0.99 -11.62
C GLN A 126 13.37 -0.44 -12.97
N VAL A 127 14.01 0.74 -12.97
CA VAL A 127 14.50 1.45 -14.17
C VAL A 127 15.24 0.53 -15.15
N GLY A 128 16.04 -0.41 -14.64
CA GLY A 128 16.85 -1.35 -15.43
C GLY A 128 16.11 -2.57 -16.00
N LYS A 129 14.79 -2.70 -15.81
CA LYS A 129 14.00 -3.86 -16.25
C LYS A 129 13.19 -3.53 -17.52
N PRO A 130 13.69 -3.86 -18.73
CA PRO A 130 13.02 -3.49 -19.98
C PRO A 130 11.62 -4.07 -20.14
N ASN A 131 11.33 -5.23 -19.53
CA ASN A 131 10.00 -5.83 -19.59
C ASN A 131 8.94 -5.01 -18.84
N GLN A 132 9.31 -4.28 -17.78
CA GLN A 132 8.37 -3.39 -17.08
C GLN A 132 7.99 -2.21 -17.98
N TRP A 133 8.98 -1.62 -18.66
CA TRP A 133 8.74 -0.56 -19.64
C TRP A 133 7.86 -1.01 -20.82
N ARG A 134 7.99 -2.25 -21.28
CA ARG A 134 7.11 -2.82 -22.33
C ARG A 134 5.66 -2.91 -21.87
N ILE A 135 5.41 -3.29 -20.61
CA ILE A 135 4.06 -3.29 -20.04
C ILE A 135 3.48 -1.88 -20.02
N ALA A 136 4.24 -0.92 -19.49
CA ALA A 136 3.81 0.48 -19.42
C ALA A 136 3.56 1.09 -20.81
N ASP A 137 4.47 0.85 -21.77
CA ASP A 137 4.33 1.29 -23.15
C ASP A 137 3.05 0.77 -23.79
N ALA A 138 2.75 -0.51 -23.61
CA ALA A 138 1.54 -1.14 -24.14
C ALA A 138 0.26 -0.57 -23.51
N ALA A 139 0.26 -0.27 -22.21
CA ALA A 139 -0.86 0.38 -21.53
C ALA A 139 -1.09 1.80 -22.06
N MET A 140 -0.03 2.63 -22.10
CA MET A 140 -0.14 4.02 -22.55
C MET A 140 -0.52 4.15 -24.04
N LYS A 141 -0.09 3.21 -24.90
CA LYS A 141 -0.49 3.13 -26.32
C LYS A 141 -2.00 3.04 -26.54
N GLN A 142 -2.77 2.59 -25.55
CA GLN A 142 -4.23 2.56 -25.65
C GLN A 142 -4.81 3.98 -25.70
N LEU A 143 -4.27 4.91 -24.91
CA LEU A 143 -4.65 6.32 -24.94
C LEU A 143 -4.27 6.94 -26.29
N GLU A 144 -3.07 6.66 -26.79
CA GLU A 144 -2.58 7.15 -28.09
C GLU A 144 -3.45 6.66 -29.25
N THR A 145 -3.80 5.38 -29.24
CA THR A 145 -4.66 4.77 -30.27
C THR A 145 -6.05 5.40 -30.26
N ALA A 146 -6.60 5.68 -29.08
CA ALA A 146 -7.87 6.38 -28.91
C ALA A 146 -7.75 7.91 -29.09
N ARG A 147 -6.53 8.43 -29.32
CA ARG A 147 -6.21 9.86 -29.43
C ARG A 147 -6.62 10.67 -28.19
N ILE A 148 -6.53 10.08 -27.01
CA ILE A 148 -6.75 10.76 -25.74
C ILE A 148 -5.46 11.45 -25.31
N PRO A 149 -5.44 12.79 -25.18
CA PRO A 149 -4.24 13.49 -24.77
C PRO A 149 -3.86 13.19 -23.33
N TYR A 150 -2.56 13.07 -23.06
CA TYR A 150 -2.01 12.85 -21.74
C TYR A 150 -0.66 13.54 -21.56
N SER A 151 -0.33 13.86 -20.32
CA SER A 151 1.05 14.09 -19.91
C SER A 151 1.57 12.92 -19.07
N ILE A 152 2.87 12.70 -19.16
CA ILE A 152 3.58 11.73 -18.34
C ILE A 152 4.91 12.34 -17.90
N LEU A 153 5.28 12.11 -16.65
CA LEU A 153 6.55 12.54 -16.07
C LEU A 153 7.27 11.34 -15.48
N ALA A 154 8.59 11.45 -15.30
CA ALA A 154 9.39 10.44 -14.62
C ALA A 154 9.29 10.61 -13.11
N GLY A 155 9.08 9.51 -12.39
CA GLY A 155 9.27 9.45 -10.94
C GLY A 155 10.68 9.05 -10.53
N ASN A 156 10.88 8.76 -9.25
CA ASN A 156 12.20 8.36 -8.75
C ASN A 156 12.60 6.95 -9.22
N HIS A 157 11.65 6.07 -9.53
CA HIS A 157 11.92 4.72 -10.07
C HIS A 157 12.15 4.70 -11.59
N ASP A 158 11.88 5.80 -12.27
CA ASP A 158 11.98 5.93 -13.74
C ASP A 158 13.33 6.46 -14.20
N VAL A 159 14.20 6.83 -13.25
CA VAL A 159 15.49 7.47 -13.50
C VAL A 159 16.64 6.64 -12.96
N VAL A 160 17.83 6.76 -13.56
CA VAL A 160 19.01 5.97 -13.16
C VAL A 160 19.57 6.38 -11.80
N THR A 161 19.41 7.64 -11.42
CA THR A 161 19.84 8.18 -10.11
C THR A 161 18.68 8.89 -9.43
N ASP A 162 18.31 8.43 -8.24
CA ASP A 162 17.07 8.75 -7.52
C ASP A 162 17.32 9.60 -6.26
N TYR A 163 18.38 10.42 -6.24
CA TYR A 163 18.75 11.18 -5.04
C TYR A 163 17.62 12.10 -4.55
N GLU A 164 17.32 11.99 -3.26
CA GLU A 164 16.38 12.83 -2.53
C GLU A 164 16.83 14.29 -2.40
N TYR A 165 15.86 15.20 -2.25
CA TYR A 165 16.13 16.59 -1.85
C TYR A 165 16.21 16.72 -0.33
N ARG A 166 17.34 17.23 0.18
CA ARG A 166 17.53 17.53 1.61
C ARG A 166 17.73 19.01 1.89
N GLY A 167 18.06 19.78 0.86
CA GLY A 167 18.25 21.22 0.95
C GLY A 167 18.77 21.83 -0.33
N PRO A 168 18.93 23.17 -0.38
CA PRO A 168 19.28 23.88 -1.60
C PRO A 168 20.58 23.43 -2.28
N TRP A 169 21.55 22.92 -1.51
CA TRP A 169 22.82 22.39 -2.04
C TRP A 169 22.60 21.19 -2.98
N ASP A 170 21.51 20.42 -2.80
CA ASP A 170 21.21 19.29 -3.64
C ASP A 170 20.79 19.73 -5.06
N GLN A 171 20.46 21.00 -5.35
CA GLN A 171 20.20 21.46 -6.74
C GLN A 171 21.42 21.31 -7.68
N SER A 172 22.61 21.09 -7.12
CA SER A 172 23.84 20.82 -7.89
C SER A 172 24.05 19.35 -8.25
N SER A 173 23.17 18.43 -7.81
CA SER A 173 23.31 16.99 -8.04
C SER A 173 21.98 16.25 -8.14
N GLY A 174 21.91 15.20 -8.95
CA GLY A 174 20.72 14.34 -9.04
C GLY A 174 19.47 15.04 -9.59
N THR A 175 19.62 16.19 -10.25
CA THR A 175 18.54 16.85 -11.03
C THR A 175 18.65 16.52 -12.51
N ASP A 176 17.65 16.88 -13.32
CA ASP A 176 17.69 16.77 -14.79
C ASP A 176 18.97 17.34 -15.41
N ALA A 177 19.54 18.40 -14.83
CA ALA A 177 20.75 19.06 -15.34
C ALA A 177 22.05 18.25 -15.17
N GLN A 178 22.07 17.23 -14.30
CA GLN A 178 23.25 16.38 -14.08
C GLN A 178 23.11 14.95 -14.63
N ARG A 179 21.95 14.62 -15.24
CA ARG A 179 21.69 13.27 -15.76
C ARG A 179 22.43 13.01 -17.07
N ASN A 180 22.90 11.77 -17.25
CA ASN A 180 23.30 11.30 -18.58
C ASN A 180 22.04 10.96 -19.39
N LEU A 181 21.51 11.94 -20.11
CA LEU A 181 20.24 11.83 -20.83
C LEU A 181 20.16 10.60 -21.78
N GLY A 182 21.26 10.22 -22.40
CA GLY A 182 21.30 9.04 -23.30
C GLY A 182 21.15 7.71 -22.58
N ALA A 183 21.46 7.65 -21.28
CA ALA A 183 21.35 6.46 -20.46
C ALA A 183 19.99 6.32 -19.76
N GLU A 184 19.13 7.35 -19.78
CA GLU A 184 17.86 7.37 -19.06
C GLU A 184 16.77 6.63 -19.84
N PRO A 185 16.28 5.45 -19.37
CA PRO A 185 15.29 4.67 -20.11
C PRO A 185 13.98 5.41 -20.31
N TYR A 186 13.54 6.23 -19.35
CA TYR A 186 12.36 7.08 -19.49
C TYR A 186 12.39 7.91 -20.79
N LEU A 187 13.53 8.53 -21.11
CA LEU A 187 13.68 9.34 -22.32
C LEU A 187 13.69 8.50 -23.62
N GLN A 188 13.97 7.20 -23.52
CA GLN A 188 13.92 6.26 -24.64
C GLN A 188 12.49 5.75 -24.89
N TRP A 189 11.73 5.47 -23.83
CA TRP A 189 10.36 4.94 -23.92
C TRP A 189 9.30 6.04 -24.09
N PHE A 190 9.51 7.20 -23.48
CA PHE A 190 8.65 8.38 -23.60
C PHE A 190 9.43 9.57 -24.15
N PRO A 191 9.98 9.50 -25.38
CA PRO A 191 10.75 10.58 -25.97
C PRO A 191 9.86 11.77 -26.35
N LYS A 192 10.49 12.94 -26.54
CA LYS A 192 9.82 14.15 -27.06
C LYS A 192 9.04 13.89 -28.35
N SER A 193 9.56 13.05 -29.25
CA SER A 193 8.88 12.71 -30.51
C SER A 193 7.54 12.01 -30.30
N ARG A 194 7.41 11.19 -29.25
CA ARG A 194 6.16 10.52 -28.86
C ARG A 194 5.16 11.54 -28.32
N ALA A 195 5.58 12.40 -27.39
CA ALA A 195 4.74 13.46 -26.85
C ALA A 195 4.26 14.44 -27.94
N ALA A 196 5.13 14.79 -28.88
CA ALA A 196 4.83 15.70 -29.99
C ALA A 196 3.79 15.18 -31.00
N THR A 197 3.39 13.91 -30.93
CA THR A 197 2.28 13.38 -31.74
C THR A 197 0.91 13.87 -31.25
N GLN A 198 0.83 14.35 -30.01
CA GLN A 198 -0.41 14.79 -29.39
C GLN A 198 -0.76 16.23 -29.77
N ALA A 199 -2.02 16.50 -30.12
CA ALA A 199 -2.46 17.85 -30.51
C ALA A 199 -2.34 18.91 -29.39
N THR A 200 -2.33 18.45 -28.14
CA THR A 200 -2.18 19.31 -26.95
C THR A 200 -0.72 19.65 -26.65
N PHE A 201 0.24 18.91 -27.20
CA PHE A 201 1.66 19.13 -26.94
C PHE A 201 2.06 20.55 -27.34
N ARG A 202 2.90 21.18 -26.52
CA ARG A 202 3.51 22.48 -26.84
C ARG A 202 5.01 22.34 -26.94
N GLU A 203 5.63 21.92 -25.86
CA GLU A 203 7.08 21.80 -25.81
C GLU A 203 7.53 20.88 -24.67
N ARG A 204 8.76 20.40 -24.82
CA ARG A 204 9.57 19.89 -23.71
C ARG A 204 10.79 20.77 -23.56
N ASP A 205 11.30 20.83 -22.34
CA ASP A 205 12.58 21.46 -22.03
C ASP A 205 13.75 20.78 -22.76
N SER A 206 14.95 21.32 -22.60
CA SER A 206 16.16 20.81 -23.27
C SER A 206 16.59 19.42 -22.76
N SER A 207 16.27 19.06 -21.52
CA SER A 207 16.57 17.73 -20.98
C SER A 207 15.62 16.66 -21.53
N GLY A 208 14.40 17.06 -21.91
CA GLY A 208 13.35 16.18 -22.39
C GLY A 208 12.50 15.56 -21.27
N PHE A 209 12.80 15.86 -20.01
CA PHE A 209 12.07 15.35 -18.84
C PHE A 209 10.83 16.16 -18.48
N HIS A 210 10.78 17.43 -18.84
CA HIS A 210 9.68 18.33 -18.45
C HIS A 210 8.86 18.70 -19.68
N GLU A 211 7.54 18.70 -19.56
CA GLU A 211 6.65 18.94 -20.70
C GLU A 211 5.47 19.84 -20.37
N ALA A 212 5.05 20.60 -21.39
CA ALA A 212 3.90 21.47 -21.34
C ALA A 212 2.88 21.06 -22.41
N HIS A 213 1.64 20.91 -21.98
CA HIS A 213 0.48 20.68 -22.84
C HIS A 213 -0.55 21.78 -22.63
N VAL A 214 -1.30 22.11 -23.67
CA VAL A 214 -2.48 22.96 -23.59
C VAL A 214 -3.68 22.24 -24.19
N PHE A 215 -4.70 22.02 -23.38
CA PHE A 215 -5.98 21.45 -23.80
C PHE A 215 -7.09 22.51 -23.67
N LYS A 216 -8.23 22.25 -24.31
CA LYS A 216 -9.40 23.14 -24.29
C LYS A 216 -10.62 22.41 -23.75
N ALA A 217 -11.33 23.04 -22.81
CA ALA A 217 -12.59 22.54 -22.27
C ALA A 217 -13.58 23.70 -22.15
N HIS A 218 -14.80 23.52 -22.66
CA HIS A 218 -15.88 24.54 -22.63
C HIS A 218 -15.42 25.95 -23.04
N GLY A 219 -14.60 26.07 -24.08
CA GLY A 219 -14.13 27.38 -24.56
C GLY A 219 -12.90 27.94 -23.84
N VAL A 220 -12.47 27.36 -22.71
CA VAL A 220 -11.29 27.77 -21.93
C VAL A 220 -10.10 26.87 -22.25
N GLU A 221 -8.93 27.47 -22.45
CA GLU A 221 -7.67 26.74 -22.58
C GLU A 221 -6.99 26.62 -21.20
N PHE A 222 -6.46 25.44 -20.91
CA PHE A 222 -5.73 25.11 -19.68
C PHE A 222 -4.35 24.61 -20.04
N MET A 223 -3.34 25.01 -19.26
CA MET A 223 -2.00 24.45 -19.36
C MET A 223 -1.82 23.34 -18.32
N VAL A 224 -1.31 22.19 -18.75
CA VAL A 224 -0.72 21.19 -17.85
C VAL A 224 0.78 21.30 -17.99
N LEU A 225 1.46 21.57 -16.87
CA LEU A 225 2.91 21.61 -16.78
C LEU A 225 3.36 20.40 -15.95
N SER A 226 4.00 19.44 -16.59
CA SER A 226 4.46 18.19 -15.97
C SER A 226 5.97 18.24 -15.76
N LEU A 227 6.38 18.22 -14.50
CA LEU A 227 7.76 18.36 -14.06
C LEU A 227 8.23 17.05 -13.42
N SER A 228 9.09 16.30 -14.10
CA SER A 228 9.67 15.05 -13.59
C SER A 228 10.44 15.21 -12.27
N TRP A 229 10.74 14.07 -11.65
CA TRP A 229 11.57 13.92 -10.46
C TRP A 229 12.81 14.81 -10.49
N ARG A 230 12.98 15.58 -9.41
CA ARG A 230 14.17 16.41 -9.14
C ARG A 230 14.46 17.44 -10.24
N ILE A 231 13.56 18.40 -10.40
CA ILE A 231 13.76 19.55 -11.29
C ILE A 231 14.93 20.46 -10.86
N SER A 232 15.73 20.88 -11.84
CA SER A 232 16.86 21.80 -11.73
C SER A 232 16.41 23.27 -11.73
N ASP A 233 17.29 24.18 -11.32
CA ASP A 233 17.01 25.62 -11.39
C ASP A 233 16.81 26.11 -12.84
N ALA A 234 17.48 25.48 -13.81
CA ALA A 234 17.30 25.77 -15.23
C ALA A 234 15.92 25.33 -15.73
N ALA A 235 15.45 24.16 -15.31
CA ALA A 235 14.12 23.68 -15.66
C ALA A 235 13.01 24.47 -14.92
N ILE A 236 13.23 24.95 -13.69
CA ILE A 236 12.34 25.94 -13.05
C ILE A 236 12.27 27.23 -13.88
N ALA A 237 13.40 27.75 -14.35
CA ALA A 237 13.42 28.93 -15.20
C ALA A 237 12.67 28.71 -16.53
N TRP A 238 12.82 27.53 -17.14
CA TRP A 238 12.04 27.13 -18.31
C TRP A 238 10.53 27.07 -18.02
N ALA A 239 10.12 26.46 -16.91
CA ALA A 239 8.72 26.41 -16.48
C ALA A 239 8.12 27.81 -16.34
N ARG A 240 8.84 28.73 -15.68
CA ARG A 240 8.44 30.14 -15.55
C ARG A 240 8.32 30.82 -16.91
N ASP A 241 9.25 30.55 -17.83
CA ASP A 241 9.21 31.09 -19.19
C ASP A 241 7.97 30.61 -19.98
N VAL A 242 7.68 29.31 -19.93
CA VAL A 242 6.49 28.72 -20.56
C VAL A 242 5.21 29.38 -20.05
N ILE A 243 5.08 29.52 -18.73
CA ILE A 243 3.92 30.15 -18.09
C ILE A 243 3.80 31.62 -18.52
N ARG A 244 4.90 32.37 -18.46
CA ARG A 244 4.96 33.80 -18.83
C ARG A 244 4.61 34.07 -20.30
N ARG A 245 4.99 33.17 -21.21
CA ARG A 245 4.59 33.24 -22.63
C ARG A 245 3.11 32.98 -22.87
N ASN A 246 2.40 32.45 -21.87
CA ASN A 246 0.99 32.10 -21.93
C ASN A 246 0.20 32.76 -20.78
N PRO A 247 0.24 34.10 -20.62
CA PRO A 247 -0.09 34.81 -19.36
C PRO A 247 -1.57 34.75 -18.95
N THR A 248 -2.44 34.13 -19.76
CA THR A 248 -3.89 34.06 -19.51
C THR A 248 -4.41 32.63 -19.38
N LEU A 249 -3.52 31.63 -19.33
CA LEU A 249 -3.91 30.24 -19.14
C LEU A 249 -3.88 29.89 -17.65
N PRO A 250 -4.97 29.33 -17.08
CA PRO A 250 -4.91 28.59 -15.84
C PRO A 250 -3.95 27.40 -15.99
N VAL A 251 -3.11 27.18 -14.98
CA VAL A 251 -2.07 26.14 -14.98
C VAL A 251 -2.39 25.10 -13.92
N ILE A 252 -2.40 23.84 -14.34
CA ILE A 252 -2.33 22.66 -13.49
C ILE A 252 -0.87 22.20 -13.50
N LEU A 253 -0.24 22.20 -12.33
CA LEU A 253 1.14 21.75 -12.18
C LEU A 253 1.16 20.29 -11.72
N SER A 254 1.81 19.41 -12.45
CA SER A 254 2.07 18.05 -12.01
C SER A 254 3.55 17.88 -11.73
N ASN A 255 3.89 17.31 -10.59
CA ASN A 255 5.25 16.93 -10.24
C ASN A 255 5.22 15.61 -9.48
N HIS A 256 6.27 14.79 -9.57
CA HIS A 256 6.26 13.50 -8.87
C HIS A 256 6.17 13.65 -7.34
N GLN A 257 6.88 14.64 -6.76
CA GLN A 257 6.99 14.85 -5.32
C GLN A 257 6.70 16.31 -4.96
N LEU A 258 5.64 16.59 -4.23
CA LEU A 258 5.36 17.96 -3.79
C LEU A 258 4.78 17.96 -2.38
N LEU A 259 3.57 17.43 -2.22
CA LEU A 259 2.90 17.26 -0.94
C LEU A 259 3.07 15.81 -0.47
N ASN A 260 3.40 15.61 0.80
CA ASN A 260 3.44 14.31 1.47
C ASN A 260 2.20 14.15 2.37
N ILE A 261 2.11 12.99 3.02
CA ILE A 261 1.04 12.58 3.90
C ILE A 261 1.68 12.28 5.26
N ASP A 262 1.08 12.78 6.33
CA ASP A 262 1.53 12.51 7.69
C ASP A 262 1.26 11.04 8.07
N LYS A 263 1.76 10.60 9.22
CA LYS A 263 1.70 9.22 9.71
C LYS A 263 0.27 8.71 9.94
N ASP A 264 -0.73 9.58 9.97
CA ASP A 264 -2.14 9.21 10.03
C ASP A 264 -2.70 8.73 8.67
N GLY A 265 -1.95 8.92 7.58
CA GLY A 265 -2.30 8.50 6.23
C GLY A 265 -3.34 9.39 5.55
N VAL A 266 -3.71 10.53 6.14
CA VAL A 266 -4.76 11.42 5.61
C VAL A 266 -4.43 12.91 5.72
N SER A 267 -3.60 13.30 6.69
CA SER A 267 -3.22 14.70 6.90
C SER A 267 -2.12 15.11 5.92
N PRO A 268 -2.20 16.31 5.33
CA PRO A 268 -1.14 16.82 4.47
C PRO A 268 0.13 17.10 5.27
N LEU A 269 1.29 16.78 4.69
CA LEU A 269 2.61 17.04 5.23
C LEU A 269 3.48 17.70 4.15
N GLU A 270 3.97 18.91 4.39
CA GLU A 270 4.87 19.57 3.44
C GLU A 270 6.28 18.95 3.48
N THR A 271 6.91 18.84 2.30
CA THR A 271 8.30 18.38 2.15
C THR A 271 9.25 19.56 1.91
N GLU A 272 10.54 19.40 2.20
CA GLU A 272 11.54 20.43 1.88
C GLU A 272 11.64 20.69 0.36
N TYR A 273 11.43 19.66 -0.46
CA TYR A 273 11.36 19.81 -1.91
C TYR A 273 10.11 20.58 -2.37
N GLY A 274 8.93 20.22 -1.83
CA GLY A 274 7.67 20.91 -2.09
C GLY A 274 7.73 22.39 -1.68
N LYS A 275 8.35 22.70 -0.53
CA LYS A 275 8.63 24.08 -0.11
C LYS A 275 9.57 24.79 -1.08
N MET A 276 10.59 24.13 -1.61
CA MET A 276 11.46 24.72 -2.64
C MET A 276 10.67 25.07 -3.90
N LEU A 277 9.82 24.17 -4.40
CA LEU A 277 8.94 24.45 -5.54
C LEU A 277 7.93 25.56 -5.23
N TRP A 278 7.37 25.57 -4.02
CA TRP A 278 6.49 26.63 -3.55
C TRP A 278 7.16 27.99 -3.66
N GLU A 279 8.37 28.12 -3.10
CA GLU A 279 9.11 29.37 -3.07
C GLU A 279 9.64 29.83 -4.44
N LYS A 280 10.09 28.90 -5.29
CA LYS A 280 10.75 29.24 -6.56
C LYS A 280 9.80 29.31 -7.76
N LEU A 281 8.63 28.68 -7.70
CA LEU A 281 7.74 28.53 -8.84
C LEU A 281 6.28 28.85 -8.55
N ILE A 282 5.73 28.41 -7.42
CA ILE A 282 4.26 28.40 -7.25
C ILE A 282 3.76 29.68 -6.59
N ARG A 283 4.37 30.10 -5.48
CA ARG A 283 3.86 31.19 -4.63
C ARG A 283 3.69 32.50 -5.39
N ASP A 284 4.63 32.83 -6.27
CA ASP A 284 4.66 34.06 -7.05
C ASP A 284 4.11 33.91 -8.48
N THR A 285 3.37 32.83 -8.76
CA THR A 285 2.77 32.56 -10.07
C THR A 285 1.25 32.41 -9.98
N ASP A 286 0.52 33.48 -10.30
CA ASP A 286 -0.95 33.51 -10.17
C ASP A 286 -1.68 32.50 -11.07
N GLN A 287 -1.03 32.01 -12.12
CA GLN A 287 -1.63 31.05 -13.06
C GLN A 287 -1.81 29.66 -12.47
N ILE A 288 -0.96 29.25 -11.53
CA ILE A 288 -1.05 27.94 -10.90
C ILE A 288 -2.17 27.97 -9.87
N PHE A 289 -3.19 27.14 -10.07
CA PHE A 289 -4.33 27.03 -9.14
C PHE A 289 -4.47 25.65 -8.52
N MET A 290 -3.80 24.65 -9.09
CA MET A 290 -3.85 23.26 -8.64
C MET A 290 -2.50 22.60 -8.89
N THR A 291 -2.05 21.81 -7.91
CA THR A 291 -0.89 20.92 -8.06
C THR A 291 -1.27 19.48 -7.78
N LEU A 292 -0.67 18.54 -8.51
CA LEU A 292 -0.93 17.10 -8.40
C LEU A 292 0.41 16.34 -8.31
N ASN A 293 0.58 15.50 -7.28
CA ASN A 293 1.75 14.64 -7.15
C ASN A 293 1.43 13.23 -6.65
N GLY A 294 2.37 12.31 -6.89
CA GLY A 294 2.38 10.92 -6.43
C GLY A 294 3.42 10.70 -5.33
N HIS A 295 4.20 9.63 -5.43
CA HIS A 295 5.39 9.26 -4.62
C HIS A 295 5.14 8.97 -3.12
N HIS A 296 4.15 9.63 -2.50
CA HIS A 296 3.84 9.51 -1.09
C HIS A 296 2.52 8.77 -0.88
N HIS A 297 2.62 7.57 -0.30
CA HIS A 297 1.54 6.59 -0.23
C HIS A 297 0.29 7.09 0.52
N GLY A 298 -0.85 7.08 -0.16
CA GLY A 298 -2.16 7.46 0.33
C GLY A 298 -2.75 8.63 -0.46
N ALA A 299 -3.58 9.45 0.20
CA ALA A 299 -4.04 10.71 -0.39
C ALA A 299 -4.23 11.79 0.67
N ALA A 300 -3.89 13.03 0.31
CA ALA A 300 -4.14 14.22 1.12
C ALA A 300 -4.37 15.45 0.23
N TRP A 301 -4.94 16.49 0.83
CA TRP A 301 -5.21 17.77 0.19
C TRP A 301 -4.83 18.92 1.14
N LEU A 302 -4.15 19.92 0.59
CA LEU A 302 -3.76 21.15 1.27
C LEU A 302 -4.13 22.37 0.40
N SER A 303 -4.80 23.36 0.99
CA SER A 303 -5.07 24.65 0.33
C SER A 303 -4.10 25.71 0.84
N LYS A 304 -3.40 26.39 -0.06
CA LYS A 304 -2.43 27.46 0.27
C LYS A 304 -2.74 28.74 -0.47
N THR A 305 -2.51 29.89 0.18
CA THR A 305 -2.69 31.22 -0.44
C THR A 305 -1.39 31.67 -1.10
N ASN A 306 -1.44 32.02 -2.38
CA ASN A 306 -0.30 32.57 -3.14
C ASN A 306 -0.11 34.09 -2.88
N ASP A 307 0.95 34.69 -3.45
CA ASP A 307 1.27 36.11 -3.27
C ASP A 307 0.22 37.07 -3.90
N PHE A 308 -0.72 36.53 -4.68
CA PHE A 308 -1.85 37.26 -5.28
C PHE A 308 -3.13 37.14 -4.46
N GLY A 309 -3.09 36.47 -3.31
CA GLY A 309 -4.26 36.26 -2.43
C GLY A 309 -5.23 35.18 -2.93
N ASN A 310 -4.84 34.38 -3.91
CA ASN A 310 -5.63 33.29 -4.47
C ASN A 310 -5.23 31.94 -3.87
N GLN A 311 -6.18 31.01 -3.76
CA GLN A 311 -5.89 29.64 -3.33
C GLN A 311 -5.20 28.85 -4.45
N VAL A 312 -4.26 27.99 -4.01
CA VAL A 312 -3.61 26.92 -4.76
C VAL A 312 -3.91 25.63 -4.03
N GLU A 313 -4.56 24.71 -4.75
CA GLU A 313 -4.99 23.42 -4.21
C GLU A 313 -3.90 22.38 -4.48
N GLU A 314 -3.12 22.02 -3.46
CA GLU A 314 -2.07 21.01 -3.53
C GLU A 314 -2.64 19.64 -3.14
N MET A 315 -2.47 18.63 -4.00
CA MET A 315 -3.04 17.31 -3.78
C MET A 315 -2.05 16.20 -4.11
N VAL A 316 -1.93 15.27 -3.18
CA VAL A 316 -1.15 14.05 -3.32
C VAL A 316 -2.06 12.84 -3.42
N VAL A 317 -1.74 11.93 -4.33
CA VAL A 317 -2.44 10.65 -4.50
C VAL A 317 -1.49 9.58 -5.04
N ASP A 318 -1.31 8.53 -4.26
CA ASP A 318 -0.52 7.36 -4.60
C ASP A 318 -1.12 6.13 -3.90
N TYR A 319 -1.51 5.13 -4.70
CA TYR A 319 -2.13 3.90 -4.18
C TYR A 319 -1.19 2.70 -4.23
N GLN A 320 0.10 2.86 -4.55
CA GLN A 320 1.00 1.74 -4.81
C GLN A 320 1.12 0.76 -3.64
N MET A 321 0.94 1.23 -2.40
CA MET A 321 1.00 0.39 -1.20
C MET A 321 -0.35 -0.19 -0.77
N ASP A 322 -1.44 0.19 -1.43
CA ASP A 322 -2.76 -0.41 -1.20
C ASP A 322 -2.83 -1.82 -1.84
N TYR A 323 -3.91 -2.54 -1.50
CA TYR A 323 -4.12 -3.91 -1.95
C TYR A 323 -3.94 -4.08 -3.47
N GLN A 324 -3.17 -5.09 -3.87
CA GLN A 324 -2.79 -5.36 -5.27
C GLN A 324 -2.09 -4.19 -5.97
N GLY A 325 -1.36 -3.36 -5.23
CA GLY A 325 -0.62 -2.22 -5.77
C GLY A 325 -1.49 -0.99 -5.97
N GLY A 326 -2.62 -0.93 -5.27
CA GLY A 326 -3.65 0.08 -5.48
C GLY A 326 -4.81 -0.39 -6.33
N ASN A 327 -4.87 -1.66 -6.71
CA ASN A 327 -6.06 -2.24 -7.35
C ASN A 327 -6.52 -1.48 -8.62
N ALA A 328 -5.59 -0.86 -9.35
CA ALA A 328 -5.86 0.05 -10.48
C ALA A 328 -6.65 1.32 -10.11
N LEU A 329 -6.62 1.74 -8.85
CA LEU A 329 -7.23 2.98 -8.40
C LEU A 329 -6.67 4.17 -9.17
N MET A 330 -7.57 5.02 -9.63
CA MET A 330 -7.29 6.29 -10.29
C MET A 330 -8.30 7.34 -9.82
N ARG A 331 -8.07 8.60 -10.18
CA ARG A 331 -8.88 9.71 -9.68
C ARG A 331 -9.43 10.56 -10.83
N LEU A 332 -10.69 10.98 -10.70
CA LEU A 332 -11.26 12.03 -11.52
C LEU A 332 -11.41 13.31 -10.72
N TYR A 333 -11.12 14.43 -11.38
CA TYR A 333 -11.36 15.79 -10.90
C TYR A 333 -12.38 16.45 -11.82
N GLU A 334 -13.63 16.55 -11.39
CA GLU A 334 -14.70 17.22 -12.14
C GLU A 334 -14.68 18.71 -11.85
N ILE A 335 -14.30 19.51 -12.84
CA ILE A 335 -14.29 20.98 -12.77
C ILE A 335 -15.65 21.47 -13.26
N ASP A 336 -16.50 21.94 -12.33
CA ASP A 336 -17.87 22.40 -12.60
C ASP A 336 -17.95 23.93 -12.55
N PHE A 337 -17.95 24.56 -13.75
CA PHE A 337 -18.06 26.01 -13.87
C PHE A 337 -19.42 26.55 -13.45
N SER A 338 -20.49 25.75 -13.60
CA SER A 338 -21.85 26.18 -13.25
C SER A 338 -22.06 26.21 -11.74
N ALA A 339 -21.41 25.31 -11.01
CA ALA A 339 -21.52 25.23 -9.56
C ALA A 339 -20.33 25.82 -8.79
N ASN A 340 -19.30 26.31 -9.47
CA ASN A 340 -18.10 26.89 -8.85
C ASN A 340 -17.42 25.92 -7.87
N ARG A 341 -17.15 24.69 -8.32
CA ARG A 341 -16.49 23.67 -7.51
C ARG A 341 -15.66 22.69 -8.32
N ILE A 342 -14.76 22.00 -7.64
CA ILE A 342 -14.04 20.83 -8.15
C ILE A 342 -14.50 19.64 -7.30
N ASP A 343 -15.16 18.66 -7.90
CA ASP A 343 -15.51 17.41 -7.23
C ASP A 343 -14.43 16.36 -7.52
N VAL A 344 -14.05 15.59 -6.50
CA VAL A 344 -12.98 14.59 -6.58
C VAL A 344 -13.51 13.22 -6.21
N MET A 345 -13.15 12.19 -6.98
CA MET A 345 -13.50 10.79 -6.68
C MET A 345 -12.39 9.84 -7.10
N SER A 346 -11.97 8.99 -6.15
CA SER A 346 -11.09 7.85 -6.40
C SER A 346 -11.89 6.56 -6.60
N PHE A 347 -11.52 5.80 -7.63
CA PHE A 347 -12.23 4.59 -8.04
C PHE A 347 -11.31 3.66 -8.83
N SER A 348 -11.67 2.39 -8.90
CA SER A 348 -10.96 1.37 -9.66
C SER A 348 -11.83 0.85 -10.81
N PRO A 349 -11.42 1.06 -12.07
CA PRO A 349 -12.09 0.43 -13.21
C PRO A 349 -11.76 -1.07 -13.30
N TRP A 350 -10.70 -1.55 -12.64
CA TRP A 350 -10.25 -2.94 -12.74
C TRP A 350 -10.98 -3.87 -11.77
N VAL A 351 -11.28 -3.40 -10.55
CA VAL A 351 -11.97 -4.18 -9.52
C VAL A 351 -13.28 -4.78 -10.06
N VAL A 352 -14.05 -3.99 -10.81
CA VAL A 352 -15.33 -4.42 -11.39
C VAL A 352 -15.18 -5.41 -12.55
N GLN A 353 -13.97 -5.57 -13.09
CA GLN A 353 -13.65 -6.51 -14.19
C GLN A 353 -13.14 -7.86 -13.67
N LYS A 354 -12.77 -7.96 -12.38
CA LYS A 354 -12.23 -9.19 -11.81
C LYS A 354 -13.27 -10.32 -11.82
N PRO A 355 -12.85 -11.59 -11.96
CA PRO A 355 -13.76 -12.72 -11.81
C PRO A 355 -14.43 -12.70 -10.44
N LYS A 356 -15.75 -12.88 -10.40
CA LYS A 356 -16.56 -12.75 -9.17
C LYS A 356 -16.06 -13.62 -8.00
N ASN A 357 -15.55 -14.81 -8.30
CA ASN A 357 -15.02 -15.76 -7.30
C ASN A 357 -13.63 -15.39 -6.76
N THR A 358 -13.00 -14.35 -7.29
CA THR A 358 -11.69 -13.84 -6.81
C THR A 358 -11.82 -12.58 -5.96
N LEU A 359 -13.02 -11.99 -5.92
CA LEU A 359 -13.30 -10.78 -5.16
C LEU A 359 -13.30 -11.04 -3.66
N ASN A 360 -12.77 -10.10 -2.88
CA ASN A 360 -12.74 -10.14 -1.43
C ASN A 360 -12.91 -8.73 -0.81
N GLN A 361 -12.85 -8.60 0.52
CA GLN A 361 -13.11 -7.32 1.19
C GLN A 361 -12.22 -6.14 0.76
N PHE A 362 -11.07 -6.41 0.17
CA PHE A 362 -10.11 -5.39 -0.28
C PHE A 362 -10.45 -4.86 -1.68
N ASP A 363 -11.38 -5.49 -2.39
CA ASP A 363 -11.82 -5.11 -3.74
C ASP A 363 -12.89 -4.03 -3.69
N ARG A 364 -12.47 -2.80 -3.40
CA ARG A 364 -13.33 -1.62 -3.38
C ARG A 364 -13.30 -0.90 -4.73
N ALA A 365 -14.45 -0.85 -5.40
CA ALA A 365 -14.55 -0.15 -6.69
C ALA A 365 -14.54 1.37 -6.55
N VAL A 366 -15.02 1.90 -5.42
CA VAL A 366 -15.04 3.34 -5.11
C VAL A 366 -14.58 3.54 -3.68
N LEU A 367 -13.64 4.47 -3.48
CA LEU A 367 -13.22 4.89 -2.15
C LEU A 367 -14.11 6.05 -1.69
N THR A 368 -14.58 6.00 -0.45
CA THR A 368 -15.57 6.93 0.11
C THR A 368 -15.05 7.74 1.28
N GLU A 369 -13.80 7.50 1.67
CA GLU A 369 -13.10 8.25 2.71
C GLU A 369 -12.91 9.71 2.28
N GLY A 370 -12.89 10.65 3.24
CA GLY A 370 -12.89 12.09 2.97
C GLY A 370 -11.67 12.59 2.20
N ASN A 371 -10.53 11.88 2.23
CA ASN A 371 -9.34 12.17 1.43
C ASN A 371 -9.38 11.57 0.01
N ASN A 372 -10.44 10.81 -0.31
CA ASN A 372 -10.65 10.14 -1.59
C ASN A 372 -11.94 10.56 -2.32
N GLN A 373 -12.90 11.14 -1.60
CA GLN A 373 -14.11 11.70 -2.17
C GLN A 373 -14.47 13.01 -1.45
N PHE A 374 -14.28 14.15 -2.12
CA PHE A 374 -14.50 15.48 -1.55
C PHE A 374 -14.79 16.54 -2.61
N THR A 375 -15.18 17.73 -2.17
CA THR A 375 -15.53 18.88 -3.02
C THR A 375 -14.71 20.09 -2.58
N ILE A 376 -14.08 20.77 -3.54
CA ILE A 376 -13.35 22.03 -3.34
C ILE A 376 -14.19 23.18 -3.90
N PRO A 377 -14.63 24.15 -3.09
CA PRO A 377 -15.32 25.33 -3.59
C PRO A 377 -14.35 26.31 -4.26
N ILE A 378 -14.66 26.74 -5.49
CA ILE A 378 -13.83 27.68 -6.25
C ILE A 378 -14.68 28.59 -7.12
N ASN A 379 -14.67 29.89 -6.82
CA ASN A 379 -15.30 30.88 -7.68
C ASN A 379 -14.40 31.17 -8.89
N PHE A 380 -14.60 30.44 -9.98
CA PHE A 380 -13.76 30.52 -11.17
C PHE A 380 -13.71 31.92 -11.78
N LYS A 381 -14.86 32.61 -11.82
CA LYS A 381 -14.95 33.98 -12.34
C LYS A 381 -14.06 34.94 -11.53
N LYS A 382 -14.04 34.80 -10.20
CA LYS A 382 -13.16 35.58 -9.33
C LYS A 382 -11.70 35.14 -9.46
N ARG A 383 -11.44 33.83 -9.40
CA ARG A 383 -10.09 33.24 -9.45
C ARG A 383 -9.31 33.65 -10.69
N PHE A 384 -10.00 33.76 -11.82
CA PHE A 384 -9.41 34.06 -13.13
C PHE A 384 -9.90 35.40 -13.69
N ALA A 385 -10.31 36.36 -12.84
CA ALA A 385 -10.81 37.66 -13.27
C ALA A 385 -9.80 38.46 -14.13
N GLY A 386 -8.49 38.29 -13.88
CA GLY A 386 -7.41 38.89 -14.66
C GLY A 386 -7.11 38.20 -15.99
N PHE A 387 -7.70 37.04 -16.25
CA PHE A 387 -7.34 36.17 -17.37
C PHE A 387 -8.33 36.47 -18.49
N GLN A 388 -8.01 37.42 -19.37
CA GLN A 388 -8.96 38.01 -20.32
C GLN A 388 -9.68 36.99 -21.22
N LYS A 389 -9.04 35.83 -21.48
CA LYS A 389 -9.58 34.71 -22.27
C LYS A 389 -10.38 33.68 -21.46
N PHE A 390 -10.44 33.81 -20.13
CA PHE A 390 -11.20 32.91 -19.28
C PHE A 390 -12.70 33.22 -19.38
N ARG A 391 -13.37 32.56 -20.33
CA ARG A 391 -14.80 32.71 -20.60
C ARG A 391 -15.40 31.34 -20.91
N PRO A 392 -15.75 30.54 -19.89
CA PRO A 392 -16.36 29.24 -20.11
C PRO A 392 -17.71 29.40 -20.83
N THR A 393 -17.91 28.59 -21.87
CA THR A 393 -19.18 28.48 -22.57
C THR A 393 -20.08 27.57 -21.76
N LEU A 394 -21.08 28.17 -21.10
CA LEU A 394 -22.02 27.42 -20.27
C LEU A 394 -22.94 26.57 -21.15
N ALA A 395 -23.02 25.29 -20.81
CA ALA A 395 -23.92 24.35 -21.45
C ALA A 395 -25.37 24.62 -21.02
N THR A 396 -26.31 24.38 -21.94
CA THR A 396 -27.76 24.49 -21.68
C THR A 396 -28.38 23.15 -21.26
N THR A 397 -27.63 22.06 -21.37
CA THR A 397 -27.98 20.69 -20.93
C THR A 397 -26.76 20.01 -20.30
N GLY A 398 -26.94 19.17 -19.30
CA GLY A 398 -25.83 18.44 -18.67
C GLY A 398 -26.15 18.02 -17.24
N ALA A 399 -25.52 16.94 -16.79
CA ALA A 399 -25.59 16.43 -15.42
C ALA A 399 -24.17 16.29 -14.84
N PRO A 400 -24.00 16.28 -13.50
CA PRO A 400 -22.72 16.00 -12.88
C PRO A 400 -22.13 14.67 -13.35
N ILE A 401 -20.85 14.66 -13.70
CA ILE A 401 -20.16 13.54 -14.33
C ILE A 401 -19.84 12.45 -13.30
N LEU A 402 -19.29 12.80 -12.13
CA LEU A 402 -18.85 11.78 -11.16
C LEU A 402 -19.98 10.89 -10.64
N PRO A 403 -21.19 11.39 -10.34
CA PRO A 403 -22.34 10.54 -10.01
C PRO A 403 -22.70 9.55 -11.12
N VAL A 404 -22.61 9.97 -12.39
CA VAL A 404 -22.86 9.10 -13.55
C VAL A 404 -21.76 8.05 -13.69
N VAL A 405 -20.49 8.43 -13.55
CA VAL A 405 -19.36 7.51 -13.53
C VAL A 405 -19.55 6.45 -12.44
N LYS A 406 -19.88 6.87 -11.21
CA LYS A 406 -20.11 5.96 -10.08
C LYS A 406 -21.27 5.00 -10.35
N ALA A 407 -22.39 5.51 -10.87
CA ALA A 407 -23.54 4.67 -11.20
C ALA A 407 -23.22 3.64 -12.30
N ASN A 408 -22.51 4.05 -13.34
CA ASN A 408 -22.12 3.16 -14.43
C ASN A 408 -21.10 2.11 -14.00
N LEU A 409 -20.09 2.52 -13.21
CA LEU A 409 -19.08 1.61 -12.66
C LEU A 409 -19.72 0.53 -11.79
N LEU A 410 -20.69 0.90 -10.95
CA LEU A 410 -21.31 0.00 -9.98
C LEU A 410 -22.53 -0.76 -10.51
N LYS A 411 -22.96 -0.51 -11.76
CA LYS A 411 -24.21 -1.06 -12.31
C LYS A 411 -24.35 -2.58 -12.13
N ASP A 412 -23.26 -3.31 -12.35
CA ASP A 412 -23.21 -4.78 -12.26
C ASP A 412 -22.22 -5.27 -11.19
N TYR A 413 -21.85 -4.38 -10.26
CA TYR A 413 -20.87 -4.64 -9.23
C TYR A 413 -21.44 -4.40 -7.84
N THR A 414 -21.25 -5.37 -6.95
CA THR A 414 -21.54 -5.23 -5.52
C THR A 414 -20.25 -5.44 -4.78
N ASN A 415 -19.86 -4.45 -3.95
CA ASN A 415 -18.69 -4.59 -3.09
C ASN A 415 -18.83 -5.87 -2.25
N PRO A 416 -17.78 -6.70 -2.17
CA PRO A 416 -17.77 -7.83 -1.25
C PRO A 416 -18.07 -7.35 0.17
N VAL A 417 -18.98 -8.05 0.85
CA VAL A 417 -19.28 -7.76 2.26
C VAL A 417 -18.09 -8.25 3.08
N PRO A 418 -17.46 -7.38 3.86
CA PRO A 418 -16.27 -7.81 4.56
C PRO A 418 -16.58 -8.75 5.70
N PRO A 419 -15.72 -9.74 5.95
CA PRO A 419 -15.96 -10.75 6.95
C PRO A 419 -16.00 -10.10 8.33
N VAL A 420 -17.03 -10.45 9.12
CA VAL A 420 -17.08 -10.09 10.53
C VAL A 420 -16.12 -10.99 11.30
N MET A 421 -14.98 -10.42 11.71
CA MET A 421 -14.00 -11.15 12.49
C MET A 421 -14.51 -11.35 13.91
N THR A 422 -14.76 -12.61 14.28
CA THR A 422 -15.30 -12.98 15.59
C THR A 422 -14.15 -13.40 16.51
N PRO A 423 -14.00 -12.82 17.72
CA PRO A 423 -13.05 -13.29 18.71
C PRO A 423 -13.31 -14.76 19.12
N PRO A 424 -12.28 -15.50 19.55
CA PRO A 424 -12.45 -16.88 20.03
C PRO A 424 -13.30 -16.94 21.30
N ARG A 425 -14.20 -17.92 21.39
CA ARG A 425 -15.04 -18.21 22.56
C ARG A 425 -14.26 -18.78 23.74
N ASP A 426 -13.25 -19.60 23.44
CA ASP A 426 -12.43 -20.31 24.41
C ASP A 426 -11.04 -20.61 23.83
N ALA A 427 -10.14 -21.15 24.65
CA ALA A 427 -8.77 -21.45 24.27
C ALA A 427 -8.63 -22.55 23.19
N ASN A 428 -9.72 -23.21 22.83
CA ASN A 428 -9.80 -24.26 21.81
C ASN A 428 -10.68 -23.85 20.61
N ASP A 429 -11.05 -22.56 20.49
CA ASP A 429 -11.92 -22.05 19.44
C ASP A 429 -11.15 -21.64 18.18
N PHE A 430 -10.57 -22.65 17.52
CA PHE A 430 -9.89 -22.54 16.24
C PHE A 430 -10.18 -23.80 15.39
N PRO A 431 -10.00 -23.77 14.05
CA PRO A 431 -10.20 -24.94 13.21
C PRO A 431 -9.14 -26.00 13.49
N VAL A 432 -9.56 -27.20 13.87
CA VAL A 432 -8.69 -28.37 13.98
C VAL A 432 -8.50 -28.98 12.59
N VAL A 433 -7.26 -29.03 12.13
CA VAL A 433 -6.90 -29.58 10.81
C VAL A 433 -6.12 -30.90 11.01
N PRO A 434 -6.59 -32.03 10.45
CA PRO A 434 -5.95 -33.34 10.63
C PRO A 434 -4.46 -33.40 10.25
N ASP A 435 -4.03 -32.63 9.23
CA ASP A 435 -2.65 -32.63 8.71
C ASP A 435 -1.75 -31.60 9.40
N THR A 436 -2.12 -31.15 10.60
CA THR A 436 -1.30 -30.24 11.40
C THR A 436 -0.09 -30.98 11.92
N TYR A 437 1.11 -30.62 11.47
CA TYR A 437 2.35 -31.21 11.95
C TYR A 437 2.71 -30.68 13.32
N ALA A 438 2.65 -29.36 13.50
CA ALA A 438 2.97 -28.71 14.76
C ALA A 438 2.05 -27.50 14.97
N HIS A 439 1.66 -27.26 16.21
CA HIS A 439 0.94 -26.07 16.64
C HIS A 439 1.47 -25.65 18.00
N TRP A 440 2.48 -24.80 17.99
CA TRP A 440 3.15 -24.30 19.19
C TRP A 440 2.37 -23.12 19.77
N ARG A 441 2.04 -23.20 21.06
CA ARG A 441 1.19 -22.21 21.74
C ARG A 441 1.76 -21.79 23.08
N ALA A 442 1.73 -20.48 23.34
CA ALA A 442 2.08 -19.95 24.65
C ALA A 442 0.97 -20.23 25.67
N THR A 443 1.02 -21.40 26.32
CA THR A 443 0.05 -21.84 27.35
C THR A 443 0.62 -21.86 28.77
N GLY A 444 1.88 -21.45 28.95
CA GLY A 444 2.60 -21.52 30.23
C GLY A 444 2.74 -20.18 30.96
N GLY A 445 3.11 -20.28 32.24
CA GLY A 445 3.53 -19.15 33.08
C GLY A 445 2.47 -18.12 33.46
N LYS A 446 2.89 -17.17 34.30
CA LYS A 446 2.11 -15.97 34.65
C LYS A 446 2.60 -14.78 33.83
N ASP A 447 1.74 -13.80 33.58
CA ASP A 447 2.14 -12.55 32.92
C ASP A 447 3.36 -11.91 33.63
N GLY A 448 4.37 -11.53 32.85
CA GLY A 448 5.64 -10.99 33.34
C GLY A 448 6.66 -12.02 33.83
N GLN A 449 6.28 -13.30 33.94
CA GLN A 449 7.18 -14.34 34.43
C GLN A 449 8.23 -14.69 33.37
N ALA A 450 9.52 -14.66 33.75
CA ALA A 450 10.61 -15.11 32.89
C ALA A 450 10.48 -16.60 32.56
N VAL A 451 10.75 -16.95 31.30
CA VAL A 451 10.74 -18.34 30.83
C VAL A 451 12.08 -19.00 31.14
N ALA A 452 12.07 -20.04 31.96
CA ALA A 452 13.27 -20.73 32.39
C ALA A 452 13.93 -21.51 31.24
N ILE A 453 15.24 -21.71 31.33
CA ILE A 453 15.98 -22.57 30.40
C ILE A 453 15.43 -23.99 30.49
N GLY A 454 15.17 -24.62 29.34
CA GLY A 454 14.55 -25.93 29.23
C GLY A 454 13.03 -25.95 29.45
N GLU A 455 12.40 -24.82 29.79
CA GLU A 455 10.94 -24.71 29.89
C GLU A 455 10.28 -24.96 28.53
N THR A 456 9.10 -25.57 28.57
CA THR A 456 8.43 -26.12 27.38
C THR A 456 7.47 -25.11 26.76
N LEU A 457 7.56 -24.95 25.44
CA LEU A 457 6.54 -24.37 24.59
C LEU A 457 5.78 -25.53 23.93
N ALA A 458 4.54 -25.74 24.37
CA ALA A 458 3.77 -26.93 24.05
C ALA A 458 3.33 -26.96 22.57
N ASP A 459 3.43 -28.13 21.95
CA ASP A 459 2.80 -28.49 20.68
C ASP A 459 1.46 -29.18 20.94
N ILE A 460 0.36 -28.53 20.57
CA ILE A 460 -0.98 -29.07 20.78
C ILE A 460 -1.53 -29.87 19.59
N SER A 461 -0.71 -30.13 18.56
CA SER A 461 -1.13 -30.92 17.39
C SER A 461 -1.41 -32.39 17.70
N GLY A 462 -0.90 -32.88 18.84
CA GLY A 462 -0.94 -34.29 19.22
C GLY A 462 0.26 -35.10 18.71
N ASN A 463 1.20 -34.49 17.98
CA ASN A 463 2.39 -35.17 17.45
C ASN A 463 3.60 -35.13 18.40
N GLY A 464 3.52 -34.37 19.49
CA GLY A 464 4.57 -34.31 20.52
C GLY A 464 5.83 -33.57 20.09
N PHE A 465 5.72 -32.58 19.18
CA PHE A 465 6.86 -31.78 18.74
C PHE A 465 7.08 -30.55 19.61
N ASP A 466 6.94 -30.70 20.93
CA ASP A 466 7.20 -29.64 21.91
C ASP A 466 8.57 -29.00 21.68
N MET A 467 8.64 -27.68 21.84
CA MET A 467 9.91 -26.96 21.85
C MET A 467 10.37 -26.71 23.28
N LYS A 468 11.69 -26.68 23.48
CA LYS A 468 12.29 -26.27 24.75
C LYS A 468 13.06 -24.98 24.60
N ARG A 469 13.03 -24.16 25.64
CA ARG A 469 13.88 -22.97 25.75
C ARG A 469 15.35 -23.37 25.70
N ASN A 470 16.09 -22.88 24.72
CA ASN A 470 17.50 -23.20 24.53
C ASN A 470 18.38 -22.64 25.67
N PRO A 471 19.57 -23.24 25.92
CA PRO A 471 20.58 -22.63 26.76
C PRO A 471 20.94 -21.22 26.31
N LEU A 472 21.35 -20.38 27.26
CA LEU A 472 21.79 -19.01 26.96
C LEU A 472 23.09 -19.04 26.15
N THR A 473 23.16 -18.18 25.13
CA THR A 473 24.35 -17.98 24.29
C THR A 473 24.75 -16.51 24.32
N GLY A 474 26.06 -16.23 24.26
CA GLY A 474 26.56 -14.85 24.27
C GLY A 474 26.04 -14.04 25.49
N PRO A 475 25.57 -12.79 25.31
CA PRO A 475 25.09 -11.94 26.39
C PRO A 475 23.63 -12.21 26.81
N ALA A 476 23.01 -13.31 26.37
CA ALA A 476 21.63 -13.63 26.69
C ALA A 476 21.40 -13.87 28.19
N GLN A 477 20.20 -13.53 28.67
CA GLN A 477 19.76 -13.69 30.06
C GLN A 477 18.41 -14.40 30.12
N VAL A 478 18.10 -15.02 31.26
CA VAL A 478 16.80 -15.70 31.46
C VAL A 478 15.63 -14.73 31.28
N GLY A 479 15.77 -13.48 31.75
CA GLY A 479 14.75 -12.44 31.62
C GLY A 479 14.55 -11.89 30.20
N ASP A 480 15.24 -12.42 29.19
CA ASP A 480 15.07 -11.99 27.80
C ASP A 480 13.78 -12.47 27.18
N VAL A 481 13.17 -13.50 27.78
CA VAL A 481 11.85 -13.97 27.36
C VAL A 481 10.95 -14.12 28.56
N ILE A 482 9.74 -13.57 28.44
CA ILE A 482 8.69 -13.68 29.44
C ILE A 482 7.42 -14.27 28.84
N TRP A 483 6.62 -14.91 29.69
CA TRP A 483 5.21 -15.19 29.42
C TRP A 483 4.40 -13.89 29.56
N THR A 484 3.42 -13.68 28.69
CA THR A 484 2.51 -12.53 28.80
C THR A 484 1.09 -12.85 28.33
N ASP A 485 0.09 -12.13 28.86
CA ASP A 485 -1.30 -12.24 28.42
C ASP A 485 -1.62 -11.37 27.18
N ASP A 486 -0.71 -10.48 26.77
CA ASP A 486 -0.84 -9.70 25.53
C ASP A 486 -0.88 -10.65 24.32
N LYS A 487 -1.90 -10.50 23.49
CA LYS A 487 -2.14 -11.34 22.31
C LYS A 487 -2.97 -10.63 21.26
N HIS A 488 -2.86 -11.11 20.03
CA HIS A 488 -3.78 -10.73 18.96
C HIS A 488 -5.22 -11.11 19.35
N TYR A 489 -6.19 -10.22 19.14
CA TYR A 489 -7.58 -10.42 19.58
C TYR A 489 -8.28 -11.64 18.95
N LEU A 490 -7.82 -12.08 17.78
CA LEU A 490 -8.25 -13.32 17.11
C LEU A 490 -7.45 -14.57 17.47
N SER A 491 -6.37 -14.45 18.25
CA SER A 491 -5.63 -15.61 18.73
C SER A 491 -6.41 -16.29 19.84
N SER A 492 -6.60 -17.60 19.68
CA SER A 492 -7.25 -18.45 20.67
C SER A 492 -6.30 -18.80 21.82
N ALA A 493 -4.99 -18.64 21.64
CA ALA A 493 -4.02 -18.90 22.70
C ALA A 493 -4.28 -18.00 23.92
N PRO A 494 -3.97 -18.45 25.15
CA PRO A 494 -4.22 -17.66 26.35
C PRO A 494 -3.29 -16.44 26.47
N GLY A 495 -2.15 -16.43 25.76
CA GLY A 495 -1.18 -15.34 25.78
C GLY A 495 -0.15 -15.43 24.66
N SER A 496 1.04 -14.88 24.90
CA SER A 496 2.19 -14.91 23.99
C SER A 496 3.52 -15.07 24.72
N LEU A 497 4.57 -15.36 23.96
CA LEU A 497 5.96 -15.20 24.38
C LEU A 497 6.44 -13.80 23.96
N ARG A 498 7.02 -13.04 24.88
CA ARG A 498 7.65 -11.75 24.56
C ARG A 498 9.16 -11.84 24.67
N PHE A 499 9.86 -11.49 23.59
CA PHE A 499 11.31 -11.38 23.50
C PHE A 499 11.72 -9.91 23.69
N LEU A 500 12.37 -9.62 24.82
CA LEU A 500 12.53 -8.27 25.36
C LEU A 500 13.84 -7.57 25.05
N ASN A 501 14.92 -8.32 24.85
CA ASN A 501 16.28 -7.77 24.85
C ASN A 501 17.15 -8.29 23.70
N SER A 502 16.54 -8.84 22.65
CA SER A 502 17.31 -9.27 21.48
C SER A 502 18.03 -8.07 20.86
N ASP A 503 19.31 -8.21 20.57
CA ASP A 503 20.16 -7.13 20.05
C ASP A 503 21.23 -7.72 19.14
N LYS A 504 21.15 -7.40 17.85
CA LYS A 504 22.04 -7.89 16.80
C LYS A 504 23.46 -7.33 16.93
N VAL A 505 23.65 -6.12 17.49
CA VAL A 505 24.97 -5.50 17.63
C VAL A 505 25.79 -6.22 18.70
N THR A 506 25.13 -6.63 19.79
CA THR A 506 25.78 -7.38 20.88
C THR A 506 25.72 -8.90 20.69
N GLY A 507 24.95 -9.39 19.72
CA GLY A 507 24.69 -10.82 19.52
C GLY A 507 23.75 -11.42 20.58
N ARG A 508 22.97 -10.60 21.28
CA ARG A 508 21.99 -11.07 22.27
C ARG A 508 20.80 -11.69 21.56
N CYS A 509 20.64 -13.00 21.66
CA CYS A 509 19.49 -13.70 21.12
C CYS A 509 19.03 -14.81 22.05
N SER A 510 17.81 -15.29 21.81
CA SER A 510 17.08 -16.14 22.73
C SER A 510 16.09 -16.96 21.92
N SER A 511 16.03 -18.27 22.11
CA SER A 511 15.24 -19.12 21.22
C SER A 511 14.66 -20.35 21.89
N PHE A 512 13.69 -20.97 21.20
CA PHE A 512 13.17 -22.29 21.51
C PHE A 512 13.49 -23.21 20.34
N ALA A 513 13.73 -24.50 20.61
CA ALA A 513 13.93 -25.48 19.55
C ALA A 513 13.19 -26.78 19.82
N THR A 514 12.73 -27.43 18.76
CA THR A 514 12.27 -28.83 18.81
C THR A 514 13.43 -29.75 19.22
N ALA A 515 13.15 -30.86 19.88
CA ALA A 515 14.19 -31.85 20.17
C ALA A 515 14.84 -32.41 18.88
N PRO A 516 16.12 -32.79 18.92
CA PRO A 516 16.75 -33.55 17.84
C PRO A 516 15.95 -34.84 17.55
N GLY A 517 15.90 -35.25 16.28
CA GLY A 517 15.24 -36.50 15.89
C GLY A 517 13.71 -36.43 15.72
N MET A 518 13.07 -35.28 16.00
CA MET A 518 11.62 -35.14 15.81
C MET A 518 11.23 -35.23 14.34
N GLY A 519 10.13 -35.91 14.05
CA GLY A 519 9.70 -36.23 12.68
C GLY A 519 9.40 -35.03 11.78
N VAL A 520 9.22 -33.83 12.35
CA VAL A 520 9.04 -32.56 11.62
C VAL A 520 10.35 -31.92 11.13
N ASN A 521 11.48 -32.28 11.76
CA ASN A 521 12.79 -31.66 11.52
C ASN A 521 13.34 -31.96 10.12
N ASN A 522 12.99 -33.12 9.57
CA ASN A 522 13.53 -33.57 8.29
C ASN A 522 12.52 -33.51 7.12
N ARG A 523 11.39 -32.82 7.27
CA ARG A 523 10.34 -32.79 6.25
C ARG A 523 10.62 -31.78 5.15
N SER A 524 10.38 -32.21 3.91
CA SER A 524 10.51 -31.37 2.72
C SER A 524 9.19 -30.72 2.24
N PHE A 525 8.05 -31.07 2.84
CA PHE A 525 6.73 -30.53 2.49
C PHE A 525 6.41 -30.57 0.98
N TRP A 526 6.65 -31.71 0.34
CA TRP A 526 6.49 -31.88 -1.10
C TRP A 526 5.09 -31.56 -1.62
N ASP A 527 4.08 -31.78 -0.79
CA ASP A 527 2.66 -31.57 -1.10
C ASP A 527 2.18 -30.15 -0.72
N GLY A 528 3.11 -29.22 -0.58
CA GLY A 528 2.85 -27.86 -0.11
C GLY A 528 2.78 -27.74 1.41
N TYR A 529 2.45 -26.53 1.86
CA TYR A 529 2.39 -26.22 3.29
C TYR A 529 1.54 -24.99 3.56
N THR A 530 1.13 -24.86 4.82
CA THR A 530 0.70 -23.60 5.40
C THR A 530 1.46 -23.35 6.69
N VAL A 531 2.06 -22.16 6.81
CA VAL A 531 2.67 -21.65 8.04
C VAL A 531 1.87 -20.45 8.51
N GLU A 532 1.45 -20.45 9.76
CA GLU A 532 0.71 -19.33 10.36
C GLU A 532 1.40 -18.88 11.63
N ALA A 533 1.43 -17.57 11.87
CA ALA A 533 1.89 -17.01 13.14
C ALA A 533 1.09 -15.77 13.51
N PHE A 534 0.84 -15.59 14.81
CA PHE A 534 0.50 -14.27 15.35
C PHE A 534 1.77 -13.60 15.87
N ILE A 535 2.07 -12.42 15.36
CA ILE A 535 3.28 -11.68 15.69
C ILE A 535 2.98 -10.22 16.04
N LYS A 536 3.80 -9.62 16.87
CA LYS A 536 3.84 -8.18 17.13
C LYS A 536 5.30 -7.76 17.26
N VAL A 537 5.72 -6.77 16.49
CA VAL A 537 7.06 -6.17 16.63
C VAL A 537 7.01 -5.13 17.74
N ASP A 538 8.00 -5.12 18.63
CA ASP A 538 8.01 -4.20 19.77
C ASP A 538 8.09 -2.72 19.34
N ALA A 539 7.49 -1.83 20.12
CA ALA A 539 7.51 -0.38 19.91
C ALA A 539 8.93 0.18 19.76
N ASN A 540 9.89 -0.39 20.49
CA ASN A 540 11.29 0.07 20.53
C ASN A 540 12.17 -0.55 19.43
N TRP A 541 11.59 -1.28 18.48
CA TRP A 541 12.36 -1.84 17.37
C TRP A 541 13.07 -0.71 16.59
N THR A 542 14.37 -0.90 16.38
CA THR A 542 15.25 -0.07 15.55
C THR A 542 15.92 -0.90 14.47
N ARG A 543 16.20 -0.27 13.32
CA ARG A 543 16.92 -0.90 12.20
C ARG A 543 18.30 -1.40 12.61
N GLU A 544 18.98 -0.65 13.47
CA GLU A 544 20.35 -0.98 13.87
C GLU A 544 20.40 -2.24 14.73
N ASN A 545 19.51 -2.35 15.71
CA ASN A 545 19.62 -3.43 16.70
C ASN A 545 18.84 -4.69 16.30
N HIS A 546 17.86 -4.60 15.39
CA HIS A 546 16.86 -5.67 15.23
C HIS A 546 16.52 -6.05 13.78
N ARG A 547 17.20 -5.50 12.77
CA ARG A 547 17.02 -5.94 11.38
C ARG A 547 17.28 -7.44 11.25
N TRP A 548 16.51 -8.09 10.38
CA TRP A 548 16.59 -9.52 10.08
C TRP A 548 16.23 -10.44 11.25
N CYS A 549 15.57 -9.92 12.28
CA CYS A 549 15.19 -10.71 13.44
C CYS A 549 14.16 -11.80 13.07
N ASN A 550 14.39 -13.05 13.52
CA ASN A 550 13.68 -14.22 13.02
C ASN A 550 12.62 -14.76 14.00
N ILE A 551 11.39 -14.90 13.49
CA ILE A 551 10.24 -15.51 14.15
C ILE A 551 10.38 -17.03 14.15
N LEU A 552 10.67 -17.62 12.98
CA LEU A 552 10.81 -19.06 12.78
C LEU A 552 11.97 -19.34 11.80
N ALA A 553 12.79 -20.32 12.14
CA ALA A 553 13.86 -20.82 11.28
C ALA A 553 14.02 -22.35 11.40
N ARG A 554 14.85 -22.94 10.54
CA ARG A 554 15.30 -24.34 10.65
C ARG A 554 16.83 -24.37 10.77
N MET A 555 17.36 -25.05 11.77
CA MET A 555 18.82 -25.09 11.98
C MET A 555 19.58 -25.64 10.76
N GLY A 556 20.86 -25.28 10.68
CA GLY A 556 21.77 -25.70 9.62
C GLY A 556 21.82 -24.76 8.42
N ASN A 557 22.81 -24.99 7.56
CA ASN A 557 23.18 -24.08 6.48
C ASN A 557 22.56 -24.54 5.15
N ARG A 558 21.85 -23.67 4.44
CA ARG A 558 21.19 -24.00 3.17
C ARG A 558 22.16 -24.45 2.08
N GLY A 559 23.44 -24.07 2.18
CA GLY A 559 24.54 -24.54 1.33
C GLY A 559 24.79 -26.05 1.37
N ASN A 560 24.28 -26.74 2.40
CA ASN A 560 24.35 -28.20 2.54
C ASN A 560 23.12 -28.91 1.95
N LEU A 561 22.13 -28.17 1.43
CA LEU A 561 20.98 -28.79 0.76
C LEU A 561 21.42 -29.42 -0.57
N PRO A 562 20.89 -30.61 -0.92
CA PRO A 562 21.19 -31.25 -2.19
C PRO A 562 20.86 -30.34 -3.37
N GLY A 563 21.84 -30.08 -4.24
CA GLY A 563 21.67 -29.27 -5.46
C GLY A 563 21.73 -27.76 -5.25
N PHE A 564 22.02 -27.27 -4.04
CA PHE A 564 22.12 -25.84 -3.76
C PHE A 564 23.38 -25.21 -4.35
N SER A 565 23.23 -24.12 -5.10
CA SER A 565 24.33 -23.52 -5.86
C SER A 565 24.35 -21.99 -5.89
N GLY A 566 23.48 -21.28 -5.18
CA GLY A 566 23.61 -19.82 -5.10
C GLY A 566 22.85 -19.16 -3.95
N GLY A 567 23.09 -17.86 -3.78
CA GLY A 567 22.70 -17.12 -2.58
C GLY A 567 23.61 -17.42 -1.39
N ASP A 568 23.19 -16.97 -0.21
CA ASP A 568 23.94 -17.10 1.05
C ASP A 568 23.94 -18.56 1.52
N ARG A 569 25.09 -19.23 1.45
CA ARG A 569 25.21 -20.67 1.74
C ARG A 569 25.10 -20.94 3.24
N GLU A 570 25.48 -19.97 4.05
CA GLU A 570 25.59 -19.98 5.51
C GLU A 570 24.23 -19.87 6.19
N ALA A 571 23.25 -19.28 5.51
CA ALA A 571 21.94 -18.97 6.05
C ALA A 571 21.07 -20.21 6.28
N SER A 572 20.09 -20.11 7.18
CA SER A 572 19.05 -21.14 7.35
C SER A 572 18.30 -21.43 6.06
N SER A 573 17.85 -22.68 5.90
CA SER A 573 16.94 -23.10 4.81
C SER A 573 15.53 -22.50 4.89
N VAL A 574 15.16 -21.93 6.04
CA VAL A 574 13.90 -21.23 6.29
C VAL A 574 14.18 -19.97 7.08
N LEU A 575 13.79 -18.83 6.56
CA LEU A 575 13.82 -17.54 7.25
C LEU A 575 12.41 -16.96 7.25
N PHE A 576 11.78 -16.95 8.43
CA PHE A 576 10.59 -16.15 8.69
C PHE A 576 11.01 -14.97 9.56
N ALA A 577 11.26 -13.82 8.93
CA ALA A 577 11.99 -12.73 9.55
C ALA A 577 11.30 -11.37 9.38
N ILE A 578 11.75 -10.39 10.17
CA ILE A 578 11.43 -8.98 10.00
C ILE A 578 12.64 -8.25 9.40
N SER A 579 12.46 -7.64 8.22
CA SER A 579 13.52 -7.00 7.44
C SER A 579 14.04 -5.70 8.07
N SER A 580 15.08 -5.11 7.47
CA SER A 580 15.55 -3.78 7.85
C SER A 580 14.55 -2.65 7.62
N LEU A 581 13.52 -2.88 6.79
CA LEU A 581 12.42 -1.97 6.52
C LEU A 581 11.15 -2.35 7.30
N ARG A 582 11.27 -3.27 8.27
CA ARG A 582 10.13 -3.86 8.99
C ARG A 582 9.13 -4.54 8.07
N GLU A 583 9.59 -5.19 7.01
CA GLU A 583 8.73 -6.06 6.21
C GLU A 583 8.80 -7.48 6.76
N VAL A 584 7.71 -8.23 6.69
CA VAL A 584 7.73 -9.67 6.88
C VAL A 584 8.41 -10.30 5.66
N GLN A 585 9.47 -11.07 5.91
CA GLN A 585 10.12 -11.92 4.95
C GLN A 585 9.75 -13.37 5.23
N TRP A 586 9.34 -14.09 4.20
CA TRP A 586 9.33 -15.55 4.19
C TRP A 586 10.23 -16.04 3.07
N GLU A 587 11.42 -16.50 3.43
CA GLU A 587 12.39 -17.03 2.48
C GLU A 587 12.69 -18.49 2.77
N ILE A 588 12.56 -19.32 1.74
CA ILE A 588 12.84 -20.75 1.82
C ILE A 588 13.65 -21.21 0.62
N VAL A 589 14.30 -22.36 0.75
CA VAL A 589 14.77 -23.12 -0.41
C VAL A 589 13.66 -24.08 -0.84
N PRO A 590 13.07 -23.93 -2.04
CA PRO A 590 11.96 -24.78 -2.45
C PRO A 590 12.34 -26.24 -2.60
N ALA A 591 11.43 -27.16 -2.26
CA ALA A 591 11.66 -28.58 -2.43
C ALA A 591 11.75 -28.96 -3.92
N SER A 592 10.90 -28.33 -4.75
CA SER A 592 10.83 -28.52 -6.20
C SER A 592 12.02 -27.97 -6.97
N ASN A 593 12.75 -26.99 -6.41
CA ASN A 593 13.97 -26.43 -6.98
C ASN A 593 14.88 -25.94 -5.87
N SER A 594 15.86 -26.76 -5.52
CA SER A 594 16.78 -26.48 -4.41
C SER A 594 18.03 -25.70 -4.79
N SER A 595 18.13 -25.19 -6.03
CA SER A 595 19.33 -24.47 -6.49
C SER A 595 19.51 -23.08 -5.89
N GLN A 596 18.40 -22.40 -5.57
CA GLN A 596 18.35 -21.01 -5.11
C GLN A 596 17.23 -20.82 -4.08
N PRO A 597 17.38 -19.90 -3.11
CA PRO A 597 16.29 -19.49 -2.24
C PRO A 597 15.24 -18.66 -2.99
N LYS A 598 14.02 -18.61 -2.45
CA LYS A 598 12.91 -17.78 -2.92
C LYS A 598 12.24 -17.10 -1.75
N ALA A 599 11.90 -15.82 -1.92
CA ALA A 599 11.41 -14.98 -0.85
C ALA A 599 10.09 -14.27 -1.19
N ASN A 600 9.12 -14.38 -0.29
CA ASN A 600 7.94 -13.54 -0.22
C ASN A 600 8.22 -12.35 0.71
N TRP A 601 7.61 -11.20 0.41
CA TRP A 601 7.77 -9.98 1.19
C TRP A 601 6.44 -9.26 1.38
N SER A 602 6.13 -8.85 2.61
CA SER A 602 5.07 -7.87 2.85
C SER A 602 5.54 -6.44 2.57
N GLY A 603 4.62 -5.48 2.67
CA GLY A 603 5.00 -4.10 2.96
C GLY A 603 5.46 -3.95 4.42
N GLU A 604 5.72 -2.72 4.85
CA GLU A 604 6.07 -2.41 6.24
C GLU A 604 4.96 -2.86 7.21
N ILE A 605 5.33 -3.55 8.29
CA ILE A 605 4.47 -3.79 9.44
C ILE A 605 4.71 -2.74 10.53
N ILE A 606 3.62 -2.33 11.17
CA ILE A 606 3.65 -1.28 12.18
C ILE A 606 4.04 -1.87 13.53
N ARG A 607 4.96 -1.17 14.21
CA ARG A 607 5.39 -1.53 15.56
C ARG A 607 4.22 -1.42 16.53
N ASP A 608 4.29 -2.18 17.61
CA ASP A 608 3.26 -2.25 18.65
C ASP A 608 1.86 -2.65 18.12
N THR A 609 1.80 -3.30 16.96
CA THR A 609 0.57 -3.79 16.34
C THR A 609 0.67 -5.31 16.15
N TRP A 610 -0.40 -6.01 16.53
CA TRP A 610 -0.51 -7.45 16.32
C TRP A 610 -0.94 -7.75 14.89
N TYR A 611 -0.35 -8.80 14.31
CA TYR A 611 -0.68 -9.31 12.98
C TYR A 611 -0.81 -10.83 13.00
N HIS A 612 -1.83 -11.36 12.32
CA HIS A 612 -1.86 -12.72 11.78
C HIS A 612 -1.13 -12.72 10.43
N VAL A 613 -0.14 -13.58 10.33
CA VAL A 613 0.56 -13.87 9.08
C VAL A 613 0.26 -15.32 8.70
N ALA A 614 -0.21 -15.53 7.46
CA ALA A 614 -0.33 -16.86 6.88
C ALA A 614 0.51 -16.95 5.61
N ILE A 615 1.28 -18.02 5.45
CA ILE A 615 2.05 -18.31 4.26
C ILE A 615 1.56 -19.64 3.71
N VAL A 616 0.99 -19.61 2.51
CA VAL A 616 0.35 -20.76 1.87
C VAL A 616 1.11 -21.10 0.60
N ASN A 617 1.75 -22.27 0.56
CA ASN A 617 2.30 -22.85 -0.66
C ASN A 617 1.34 -23.92 -1.18
N ASP A 618 0.75 -23.64 -2.34
CA ASP A 618 -0.21 -24.51 -2.99
C ASP A 618 0.44 -25.27 -4.16
N PRO A 619 0.54 -26.62 -4.09
CA PRO A 619 1.17 -27.41 -5.15
C PRO A 619 0.38 -27.37 -6.47
N ALA A 620 -0.92 -27.08 -6.44
CA ALA A 620 -1.76 -27.02 -7.65
C ALA A 620 -1.43 -25.80 -8.50
N THR A 621 -1.28 -24.64 -7.85
CA THR A 621 -0.92 -23.36 -8.51
C THR A 621 0.58 -23.15 -8.59
N LYS A 622 1.36 -23.85 -7.74
CA LYS A 622 2.80 -23.64 -7.50
C LYS A 622 3.12 -22.23 -7.01
N ASP A 623 2.15 -21.57 -6.40
CA ASP A 623 2.33 -20.26 -5.78
C ASP A 623 2.57 -20.43 -4.28
N THR A 624 3.51 -19.66 -3.75
CA THR A 624 3.58 -19.36 -2.32
C THR A 624 3.03 -17.96 -2.13
N ILE A 625 1.95 -17.82 -1.38
CA ILE A 625 1.32 -16.53 -1.10
C ILE A 625 1.46 -16.22 0.38
N LEU A 626 2.03 -15.05 0.67
CA LEU A 626 2.08 -14.48 2.02
C LEU A 626 0.87 -13.57 2.21
N TYR A 627 0.19 -13.74 3.35
CA TYR A 627 -0.96 -12.98 3.77
C TYR A 627 -0.65 -12.26 5.08
N VAL A 628 -1.02 -10.99 5.18
CA VAL A 628 -1.01 -10.21 6.42
C VAL A 628 -2.44 -9.78 6.70
N GLU A 629 -3.00 -10.15 7.85
CA GLU A 629 -4.42 -9.92 8.18
C GLU A 629 -5.39 -10.44 7.09
N GLY A 630 -5.00 -11.56 6.46
CA GLY A 630 -5.73 -12.17 5.35
C GLY A 630 -5.64 -11.45 4.00
N ALA A 631 -4.92 -10.33 3.90
CA ALA A 631 -4.63 -9.67 2.64
C ALA A 631 -3.41 -10.34 1.96
N PRO A 632 -3.54 -10.93 0.75
CA PRO A 632 -2.37 -11.39 0.02
C PRO A 632 -1.49 -10.21 -0.39
N VAL A 633 -0.21 -10.28 -0.06
CA VAL A 633 0.78 -9.25 -0.42
C VAL A 633 1.14 -9.33 -1.90
N LEU A 634 1.84 -8.34 -2.45
CA LEU A 634 2.22 -8.32 -3.86
C LEU A 634 3.47 -9.15 -4.19
N ARG A 635 4.49 -9.12 -3.32
CA ARG A 635 5.78 -9.79 -3.56
C ARG A 635 5.68 -11.27 -3.21
N ASN A 636 5.12 -12.05 -4.11
CA ASN A 636 4.97 -13.50 -3.95
C ASN A 636 5.82 -14.31 -4.90
N VAL A 637 6.08 -15.55 -4.51
CA VAL A 637 6.82 -16.55 -5.28
C VAL A 637 5.85 -17.41 -6.07
N ASN A 638 6.17 -17.69 -7.32
CA ASN A 638 5.46 -18.61 -8.20
C ASN A 638 6.40 -19.71 -8.74
N GLY A 639 5.81 -20.75 -9.32
CA GLY A 639 6.53 -21.84 -9.97
C GLY A 639 7.33 -22.76 -9.03
N THR A 640 7.03 -22.77 -7.73
CA THR A 640 7.77 -23.58 -6.74
C THR A 640 6.87 -24.26 -5.72
N THR A 641 7.35 -25.35 -5.12
CA THR A 641 6.59 -26.14 -4.14
C THR A 641 7.50 -26.64 -3.01
N GLY A 642 6.95 -26.66 -1.79
CA GLY A 642 7.56 -27.23 -0.59
C GLY A 642 8.75 -26.46 -0.03
N ILE A 643 9.34 -27.01 1.03
CA ILE A 643 10.48 -26.44 1.76
C ILE A 643 11.56 -27.51 1.86
N ARG A 644 12.66 -27.39 1.12
CA ARG A 644 13.68 -28.45 1.05
C ARG A 644 14.29 -28.76 2.42
N SER A 645 14.41 -30.05 2.75
CA SER A 645 15.21 -30.55 3.87
C SER A 645 16.60 -31.03 3.44
N GLN A 646 17.56 -31.00 4.35
CA GLN A 646 18.90 -31.58 4.19
C GLN A 646 18.91 -33.11 4.29
N ASN A 647 17.77 -33.77 4.51
CA ASN A 647 17.72 -35.19 4.89
C ASN A 647 18.42 -35.50 6.23
N VAL A 648 18.68 -34.46 7.03
CA VAL A 648 19.24 -34.50 8.39
C VAL A 648 18.21 -33.90 9.34
N ASN A 649 18.11 -34.44 10.57
CA ASN A 649 17.15 -33.98 11.59
C ASN A 649 17.55 -32.61 12.18
N GLN A 650 17.43 -31.55 11.39
CA GLN A 650 17.69 -30.17 11.80
C GLN A 650 16.49 -29.60 12.58
N PRO A 651 16.66 -29.19 13.85
CA PRO A 651 15.58 -28.63 14.65
C PRO A 651 14.93 -27.39 14.00
N TRP A 652 13.63 -27.23 14.23
CA TRP A 652 12.96 -25.95 14.05
C TRP A 652 13.23 -25.04 15.25
N VAL A 653 13.32 -23.74 15.00
CA VAL A 653 13.71 -22.72 15.97
C VAL A 653 12.70 -21.58 15.95
N ILE A 654 12.21 -21.16 17.12
CA ILE A 654 11.42 -19.95 17.30
C ILE A 654 12.23 -18.89 18.04
N GLY A 655 12.19 -17.65 17.54
CA GLY A 655 12.77 -16.47 18.20
C GLY A 655 14.22 -16.14 17.86
N ALA A 656 14.86 -16.91 16.96
CA ALA A 656 16.18 -16.62 16.40
C ALA A 656 16.35 -17.33 15.04
N THR A 657 17.36 -16.93 14.29
CA THR A 657 17.81 -17.67 13.10
C THR A 657 19.00 -18.57 13.42
N HIS A 658 19.42 -19.33 12.41
CA HIS A 658 20.68 -20.05 12.41
C HIS A 658 21.51 -19.59 11.21
N TRP A 659 22.70 -19.04 11.49
CA TRP A 659 23.64 -18.55 10.49
C TRP A 659 25.01 -19.13 10.76
N ASP A 660 25.58 -19.78 9.76
CA ASP A 660 26.91 -20.41 9.80
C ASP A 660 27.22 -21.24 11.06
N GLY A 661 26.28 -22.08 11.49
CA GLY A 661 26.48 -22.91 12.68
C GLY A 661 26.10 -22.26 14.02
N ALA A 662 25.70 -20.99 14.04
CA ALA A 662 25.39 -20.24 15.25
C ALA A 662 23.94 -19.72 15.29
N MET A 663 23.39 -19.56 16.49
CA MET A 663 22.13 -18.84 16.70
C MET A 663 22.39 -17.33 16.64
N GLU A 664 21.64 -16.64 15.79
CA GLU A 664 21.76 -15.19 15.60
C GLU A 664 20.38 -14.54 15.38
N ASP A 665 20.35 -13.22 15.22
CA ASP A 665 19.18 -12.44 14.80
C ASP A 665 17.90 -12.75 15.59
N GLY A 666 18.03 -12.59 16.91
CA GLY A 666 16.95 -12.82 17.87
C GLY A 666 15.74 -11.92 17.59
N TYR A 667 14.54 -12.49 17.64
CA TYR A 667 13.28 -11.77 17.51
C TYR A 667 13.11 -10.73 18.62
N PHE A 668 12.51 -9.59 18.30
CA PHE A 668 12.26 -8.50 19.24
C PHE A 668 10.79 -8.07 19.18
N GLY A 669 9.99 -8.59 20.11
CA GLY A 669 8.54 -8.48 20.07
C GLY A 669 7.83 -9.70 20.67
N HIS A 670 6.56 -9.90 20.29
CA HIS A 670 5.72 -10.99 20.77
C HIS A 670 5.42 -12.02 19.67
N ILE A 671 5.37 -13.29 20.08
CA ILE A 671 4.93 -14.43 19.26
C ILE A 671 3.79 -15.12 20.03
N GLY A 672 2.58 -15.12 19.45
CA GLY A 672 1.38 -15.68 20.09
C GLY A 672 1.28 -17.19 19.96
N GLU A 673 0.83 -17.65 18.79
CA GLU A 673 0.82 -19.06 18.40
C GLU A 673 1.34 -19.23 16.98
N LEU A 674 1.98 -20.36 16.70
CA LEU A 674 2.54 -20.71 15.41
C LEU A 674 2.06 -22.11 15.00
N ARG A 675 1.58 -22.25 13.76
CA ARG A 675 1.07 -23.51 13.23
C ARG A 675 1.72 -23.86 11.89
N LEU A 676 2.08 -25.12 11.72
CA LEU A 676 2.65 -25.70 10.50
C LEU A 676 1.80 -26.88 10.04
N VAL A 677 1.21 -26.75 8.84
CA VAL A 677 0.33 -27.75 8.24
C VAL A 677 0.93 -28.25 6.93
N GLY A 678 0.78 -29.55 6.67
CA GLY A 678 1.34 -30.25 5.51
C GLY A 678 0.67 -30.05 4.17
N ARG A 679 -0.14 -28.99 4.02
CA ARG A 679 -0.88 -28.67 2.79
C ARG A 679 -1.28 -27.20 2.77
N ALA A 680 -1.72 -26.73 1.61
CA ALA A 680 -2.39 -25.44 1.51
C ALA A 680 -3.70 -25.42 2.31
N LEU A 681 -3.93 -24.34 3.05
CA LEU A 681 -5.16 -24.03 3.76
C LEU A 681 -5.90 -22.87 3.10
N THR A 682 -7.22 -22.95 3.15
CA THR A 682 -8.12 -21.83 2.82
C THR A 682 -8.38 -20.95 4.05
N PRO A 683 -8.83 -19.69 3.88
CA PRO A 683 -9.07 -18.78 5.00
C PRO A 683 -10.01 -19.31 6.09
N ASP A 684 -11.01 -20.14 5.74
CA ASP A 684 -11.92 -20.75 6.72
C ASP A 684 -11.27 -21.84 7.59
N GLN A 685 -10.04 -22.23 7.25
CA GLN A 685 -9.22 -23.20 8.00
C GLN A 685 -8.12 -22.53 8.83
N TRP A 686 -7.89 -21.21 8.70
CA TRP A 686 -6.86 -20.46 9.42
C TRP A 686 -7.18 -20.30 10.92
N LEU A 687 -6.18 -19.97 11.72
CA LEU A 687 -6.33 -19.74 13.17
C LEU A 687 -7.24 -18.55 13.53
N THR A 688 -7.45 -17.65 12.57
CA THR A 688 -8.38 -16.51 12.70
C THR A 688 -9.85 -16.90 12.47
N ALA A 689 -10.12 -18.07 11.90
CA ALA A 689 -11.45 -18.66 11.83
C ALA A 689 -11.82 -19.35 13.16
N ARG A 690 -13.08 -19.75 13.30
CA ARG A 690 -13.60 -20.34 14.54
C ARG A 690 -13.95 -21.82 14.36
N ARG A 691 -13.96 -22.57 15.47
CA ARG A 691 -14.37 -23.97 15.50
C ARG A 691 -15.82 -24.08 15.02
N LYS A 692 -16.06 -24.89 13.99
CA LYS A 692 -17.40 -25.15 13.46
C LYS A 692 -18.29 -25.84 14.48
#